data_AF-A0A0U5KZN8-F1
#
_entry.id   AF-A0A0U5KZN8-F1
#
_cell.length_a   1.000
_cell.length_b   1.000
_cell.length_c   1.000
_cell.angle_alpha   90.00
_cell.angle_beta   90.00
_cell.angle_gamma   90.00
#
_symmetry.space_group_name_H-M   'P 1'
#
loop_
_entity.id
_entity.type
_entity.pdbx_description
1 polymer ?
#
loop_
_entity_poly.entity_id
_entity_poly.type
_entity_poly.pdbx_seq_one_letter_code
_entity_poly.pdbx_strand_id
1 'polypeptide(L)'
;MPEIITNLVWYPPEFPRLGRLPTQAALVGANCRKQDSEDQRFHNELCLAAKRRVVPPCCKTLHISLFFDGTGNNLNHDLNIASPKHPTNIARLFQAAIGQGHAGGLGSKNQQLTDLPDSAGNKYYKYYIPGVGTPFPEVSDLDFSVVGLATASHGEERINWGLLRIIDALRRTCGMDRLDDTACWESVQAMGTSVAAFGLTGGRNRREEFWRLLLEAELAKALRIALNPGEPGRVRLLGIRLYVYGFSRGAAAARAFVNWLSELLPAPADKNEKPEQCLAAGDLKIPLSVEFLGLLDTVASVGVAHIAPVAEGHMGWADDTQELPEEKAYGGLIKRCVHLVSSHEQRLCFPLDSLRRTDGTFPANSKEVIYPGMHSDLGGGYPPGDQGKAGGLNDGLLLSQIALHDMYAAAFGAGAPLKVTPEALPEALQKDRWRIFPANLINQFYIDSALAIRFNAWRTLTLNLPPSTETISAEQAATFTPVDVRVSLEKAIDEQMAWITAWRIGRYANGSYKTRRFYVDAAASGRDKHTDAALRQADKNQRDAQQKSVKDARKKIAAGMKRGEFRLLPQGPKDFDAALGQTQLREAAEEFRQDYHGVARETQGEWFYPAIGGLQSTLYLLNTDNEYGEWLKMKTAAETHLDVLFPAAGEESNAGLPAGLVRALFDDQVHDSRAWFMHNALGTREPWGGYFRYRMVYSGRESNKPLSPLIIAGAVVGAATLAGGVAFIIRQNNSRDRLLGAAGMFGAISLETQAVDLLSGKPIPMLPGAALLKAFTRKPGEVVAQQKVAIAAQRLALAKAAIPPGWLKKRSRPSPHNQG
;
A
#
# COMPACT_ATOMS: atom_id res chain seq x y z
N MET A 1 -10.94 25.11 18.45
CA MET A 1 -9.99 24.25 17.71
C MET A 1 -8.81 25.15 17.36
N PRO A 2 -7.54 24.81 17.67
CA PRO A 2 -6.45 25.50 16.98
C PRO A 2 -6.58 25.10 15.51
N GLU A 3 -6.72 26.08 14.62
CA GLU A 3 -6.62 25.86 13.18
C GLU A 3 -5.23 25.28 12.91
N ILE A 4 -5.16 23.97 12.72
CA ILE A 4 -4.03 23.33 12.09
C ILE A 4 -3.92 24.03 10.73
N ILE A 5 -2.77 24.65 10.46
CA ILE A 5 -2.40 25.07 9.12
C ILE A 5 -2.33 23.79 8.29
N THR A 6 -3.45 23.42 7.69
CA THR A 6 -3.57 22.20 6.89
C THR A 6 -3.14 22.57 5.49
N ASN A 7 -1.99 22.08 5.06
CA ASN A 7 -1.72 22.05 3.63
C ASN A 7 -2.81 21.20 2.96
N LEU A 8 -3.14 21.57 1.74
CA LEU A 8 -4.46 21.31 1.17
C LEU A 8 -4.36 20.17 0.16
N VAL A 9 -5.39 19.33 0.08
CA VAL A 9 -5.40 18.22 -0.90
C VAL A 9 -5.66 18.72 -2.30
N TRP A 10 -5.31 17.90 -3.26
CA TRP A 10 -5.52 18.17 -4.67
C TRP A 10 -6.73 17.42 -5.19
N TYR A 11 -7.39 18.01 -6.19
CA TYR A 11 -8.42 17.36 -6.97
C TYR A 11 -7.86 16.86 -8.30
N PRO A 12 -8.44 15.79 -8.87
CA PRO A 12 -7.92 15.21 -10.08
C PRO A 12 -8.15 16.17 -11.26
N PRO A 13 -7.21 16.20 -12.22
CA PRO A 13 -7.37 16.97 -13.45
C PRO A 13 -8.48 16.39 -14.32
N GLU A 14 -8.86 17.15 -15.35
CA GLU A 14 -9.74 16.65 -16.40
C GLU A 14 -9.15 15.39 -17.03
N PHE A 15 -9.96 14.35 -17.14
CA PHE A 15 -9.56 13.10 -17.75
C PHE A 15 -9.89 13.08 -19.24
N PRO A 16 -8.90 12.91 -20.13
CA PRO A 16 -9.15 12.89 -21.58
C PRO A 16 -9.96 11.66 -21.99
N ARG A 17 -10.91 11.85 -22.93
CA ARG A 17 -11.82 10.77 -23.38
C ARG A 17 -11.11 9.51 -23.88
N LEU A 18 -9.92 9.65 -24.45
CA LEU A 18 -9.11 8.55 -25.00
C LEU A 18 -7.98 8.09 -24.07
N GLY A 19 -7.95 8.57 -22.83
CA GLY A 19 -6.88 8.26 -21.88
C GLY A 19 -5.61 9.08 -22.08
N ARG A 20 -4.60 8.80 -21.24
CA ARG A 20 -3.38 9.61 -21.10
C ARG A 20 -2.10 9.03 -21.69
N LEU A 21 -2.20 7.96 -22.49
CA LEU A 21 -1.01 7.44 -23.14
C LEU A 21 -0.48 8.49 -24.13
N PRO A 22 0.84 8.74 -24.18
CA PRO A 22 1.40 9.70 -25.13
C PRO A 22 1.14 9.20 -26.54
N THR A 23 0.70 10.11 -27.42
CA THR A 23 0.43 9.83 -28.84
C THR A 23 1.40 10.54 -29.77
N GLN A 24 2.31 11.37 -29.23
CA GLN A 24 3.25 12.18 -30.00
C GLN A 24 4.70 11.84 -29.68
N ALA A 25 5.53 11.71 -30.72
CA ALA A 25 6.97 11.47 -30.64
C ALA A 25 7.72 12.50 -29.77
N ALA A 26 7.29 13.77 -29.78
CA ALA A 26 7.93 14.82 -28.99
C ALA A 26 7.85 14.56 -27.47
N LEU A 27 6.74 14.00 -26.99
CA LEU A 27 6.53 13.64 -25.58
C LEU A 27 7.47 12.50 -25.16
N VAL A 28 7.62 11.49 -26.03
CA VAL A 28 8.56 10.39 -25.81
C VAL A 28 9.99 10.89 -25.80
N GLY A 29 10.36 11.75 -26.75
CA GLY A 29 11.68 12.41 -26.76
C GLY A 29 11.95 13.23 -25.49
N ALA A 30 10.95 13.91 -24.94
CA ALA A 30 11.07 14.66 -23.68
C ALA A 30 11.30 13.73 -22.48
N ASN A 31 10.59 12.61 -22.41
CA ASN A 31 10.81 11.58 -21.39
C ASN A 31 12.23 10.97 -21.49
N CYS A 32 12.70 10.64 -22.70
CA CYS A 32 14.07 10.17 -22.90
C CYS A 32 15.13 11.19 -22.48
N ARG A 33 14.93 12.49 -22.80
CA ARG A 33 15.84 13.54 -22.32
C ARG A 33 15.91 13.63 -20.79
N LYS A 34 14.80 13.37 -20.09
CA LYS A 34 14.82 13.30 -18.62
C LYS A 34 15.62 12.10 -18.13
N GLN A 35 15.51 10.94 -18.79
CA GLN A 35 16.32 9.75 -18.47
C GLN A 35 17.82 10.03 -18.65
N ASP A 36 18.19 10.71 -19.74
CA ASP A 36 19.59 11.00 -20.08
C ASP A 36 20.13 12.30 -19.43
N SER A 37 19.37 12.94 -18.54
CA SER A 37 19.74 14.27 -18.02
C SER A 37 21.03 14.28 -17.19
N GLU A 38 21.35 13.19 -16.47
CA GLU A 38 22.62 13.08 -15.75
C GLU A 38 23.79 12.92 -16.72
N ASP A 39 23.60 12.08 -17.75
CA ASP A 39 24.58 11.82 -18.81
C ASP A 39 24.90 13.13 -19.55
N GLN A 40 23.87 13.95 -19.83
CA GLN A 40 24.01 15.29 -20.40
C GLN A 40 24.70 16.27 -19.44
N ARG A 41 24.35 16.26 -18.15
CA ARG A 41 24.98 17.14 -17.15
C ARG A 41 26.48 16.86 -17.06
N PHE A 42 26.86 15.58 -17.00
CA PHE A 42 28.26 15.17 -16.98
C PHE A 42 28.99 15.58 -18.26
N HIS A 43 28.38 15.42 -19.44
CA HIS A 43 28.97 15.90 -20.70
C HIS A 43 29.19 17.42 -20.70
N ASN A 44 28.23 18.19 -20.17
CA ASN A 44 28.34 19.63 -20.06
C ASN A 44 29.46 20.04 -19.10
N GLU A 45 29.59 19.38 -17.95
CA GLU A 45 30.69 19.59 -16.99
C GLU A 45 32.06 19.37 -17.65
N LEU A 46 32.22 18.31 -18.46
CA LEU A 46 33.45 18.06 -19.22
C LEU A 46 33.71 19.14 -20.28
N CYS A 47 32.66 19.61 -20.97
CA CYS A 47 32.80 20.69 -21.96
C CYS A 47 33.25 22.00 -21.30
N LEU A 48 32.66 22.34 -20.14
CA LEU A 48 33.02 23.51 -19.35
C LEU A 48 34.46 23.43 -18.86
N ALA A 49 34.87 22.29 -18.31
CA ALA A 49 36.24 22.05 -17.85
C ALA A 49 37.26 22.19 -19.01
N ALA A 50 36.91 21.72 -20.21
CA ALA A 50 37.75 21.83 -21.39
C ALA A 50 37.65 23.18 -22.12
N LYS A 51 36.75 24.09 -21.69
CA LYS A 51 36.41 25.35 -22.37
C LYS A 51 36.04 25.19 -23.86
N ARG A 52 35.53 24.02 -24.24
CA ARG A 52 35.09 23.70 -25.61
C ARG A 52 34.12 22.53 -25.59
N ARG A 53 33.34 22.34 -26.65
CA ARG A 53 32.55 21.12 -26.79
C ARG A 53 33.49 19.92 -26.97
N VAL A 54 33.42 18.95 -26.06
CA VAL A 54 34.12 17.67 -26.17
C VAL A 54 33.20 16.61 -26.76
N VAL A 55 33.77 15.50 -27.22
CA VAL A 55 33.00 14.31 -27.63
C VAL A 55 32.19 13.81 -26.42
N PRO A 56 30.89 13.46 -26.58
CA PRO A 56 30.12 12.87 -25.49
C PRO A 56 30.84 11.66 -24.88
N PRO A 57 31.04 11.61 -23.55
CA PRO A 57 31.72 10.50 -22.91
C PRO A 57 30.85 9.25 -22.92
N CYS A 58 31.48 8.06 -22.94
CA CYS A 58 30.79 6.81 -22.64
C CYS A 58 30.39 6.82 -21.16
N CYS A 59 29.11 7.04 -20.86
CA CYS A 59 28.59 7.04 -19.50
C CYS A 59 27.15 6.50 -19.47
N LYS A 60 26.70 6.07 -18.28
CA LYS A 60 25.31 5.69 -18.05
C LYS A 60 24.86 5.96 -16.62
N THR A 61 23.59 6.30 -16.49
CA THR A 61 22.85 6.33 -15.23
C THR A 61 21.93 5.13 -15.16
N LEU A 62 21.87 4.42 -14.02
CA LEU A 62 20.96 3.29 -13.85
C LEU A 62 19.57 3.77 -13.48
N HIS A 63 18.55 3.19 -14.11
CA HIS A 63 17.15 3.44 -13.80
C HIS A 63 16.53 2.16 -13.27
N ILE A 64 16.08 2.16 -12.02
CA ILE A 64 15.54 0.98 -11.34
C ILE A 64 14.09 1.26 -10.94
N SER A 65 13.17 0.44 -11.44
CA SER A 65 11.74 0.54 -11.11
C SER A 65 11.31 -0.58 -10.17
N LEU A 66 10.66 -0.25 -9.05
CA LEU A 66 10.24 -1.18 -7.99
C LEU A 66 8.73 -1.10 -7.81
N PHE A 67 8.05 -2.25 -7.84
CA PHE A 67 6.58 -2.33 -7.85
C PHE A 67 6.10 -3.21 -6.69
N PHE A 68 5.60 -2.61 -5.63
CA PHE A 68 5.06 -3.28 -4.44
C PHE A 68 3.54 -3.43 -4.53
N ASP A 69 3.06 -4.65 -4.81
CA ASP A 69 1.63 -4.87 -5.02
C ASP A 69 0.83 -4.88 -3.71
N GLY A 70 -0.48 -4.67 -3.81
CA GLY A 70 -1.39 -4.59 -2.66
C GLY A 70 -1.66 -5.94 -2.00
N THR A 71 -2.10 -5.91 -0.75
CA THR A 71 -2.54 -7.08 0.02
C THR A 71 -3.42 -8.02 -0.80
N GLY A 72 -3.10 -9.31 -0.84
CA GLY A 72 -3.90 -10.31 -1.57
C GLY A 72 -3.73 -10.35 -3.07
N ASN A 73 -2.91 -9.46 -3.64
CA ASN A 73 -2.65 -9.40 -5.07
C ASN A 73 -1.32 -10.07 -5.43
N ASN A 74 -1.35 -10.85 -6.50
CA ASN A 74 -0.23 -11.66 -6.95
C ASN A 74 -0.25 -11.79 -8.47
N LEU A 75 0.66 -11.10 -9.14
CA LEU A 75 0.78 -11.09 -10.60
C LEU A 75 0.78 -12.49 -11.24
N ASN A 76 1.44 -13.50 -10.65
CA ASN A 76 1.41 -14.85 -11.22
C ASN A 76 -0.01 -15.43 -11.20
N HIS A 77 -0.73 -15.26 -10.10
CA HIS A 77 -2.14 -15.68 -10.02
C HIS A 77 -3.02 -14.83 -10.94
N ASP A 78 -3.00 -13.50 -10.78
CA ASP A 78 -3.99 -12.60 -11.36
C ASP A 78 -3.85 -12.43 -12.89
N LEU A 79 -2.66 -12.68 -13.43
CA LEU A 79 -2.39 -12.63 -14.87
C LEU A 79 -2.40 -14.01 -15.55
N ASN A 80 -1.98 -15.08 -14.87
CA ASN A 80 -1.76 -16.39 -15.50
C ASN A 80 -2.71 -17.50 -15.06
N ILE A 81 -3.40 -17.35 -13.92
CA ILE A 81 -4.24 -18.40 -13.32
C ILE A 81 -5.71 -17.95 -13.25
N ALA A 82 -5.96 -16.72 -12.83
CA ALA A 82 -7.30 -16.16 -12.68
C ALA A 82 -8.06 -16.09 -14.02
N SER A 83 -9.36 -16.37 -13.96
CA SER A 83 -10.29 -16.24 -15.08
C SER A 83 -11.62 -15.67 -14.59
N PRO A 84 -12.00 -14.45 -14.99
CA PRO A 84 -11.23 -13.51 -15.81
C PRO A 84 -9.95 -13.04 -15.12
N LYS A 85 -8.99 -12.55 -15.92
CA LYS A 85 -7.75 -11.95 -15.42
C LYS A 85 -8.05 -10.60 -14.77
N HIS A 86 -7.34 -10.27 -13.71
CA HIS A 86 -7.59 -9.03 -12.96
C HIS A 86 -6.30 -8.48 -12.31
N PRO A 87 -5.23 -8.21 -13.08
CA PRO A 87 -4.02 -7.62 -12.52
C PRO A 87 -4.29 -6.22 -11.96
N THR A 88 -3.63 -5.88 -10.86
CA THR A 88 -3.67 -4.54 -10.27
C THR A 88 -2.98 -3.51 -11.16
N ASN A 89 -3.18 -2.23 -10.86
CA ASN A 89 -2.49 -1.14 -11.52
C ASN A 89 -0.97 -1.19 -11.30
N ILE A 90 -0.51 -1.70 -10.15
CA ILE A 90 0.93 -1.93 -9.91
C ILE A 90 1.48 -2.99 -10.87
N ALA A 91 0.76 -4.10 -11.04
CA ALA A 91 1.13 -5.15 -11.98
C ALA A 91 1.08 -4.67 -13.45
N ARG A 92 0.10 -3.83 -13.82
CA ARG A 92 0.01 -3.21 -15.16
C ARG A 92 1.17 -2.24 -15.41
N LEU A 93 1.51 -1.39 -14.43
CA LEU A 93 2.66 -0.47 -14.52
C LEU A 93 4.00 -1.22 -14.57
N PHE A 94 4.15 -2.35 -13.86
CA PHE A 94 5.33 -3.21 -13.96
C PHE A 94 5.51 -3.79 -15.38
N GLN A 95 4.42 -4.27 -15.98
CA GLN A 95 4.45 -4.75 -17.36
C GLN A 95 4.77 -3.61 -18.34
N ALA A 96 4.28 -2.39 -18.04
CA ALA A 96 4.55 -1.17 -18.80
C ALA A 96 5.98 -0.65 -18.63
N ALA A 97 6.69 -1.02 -17.57
CA ALA A 97 8.06 -0.57 -17.36
C ALA A 97 9.05 -1.24 -18.31
N ILE A 98 10.05 -0.47 -18.71
CA ILE A 98 11.23 -0.91 -19.44
C ILE A 98 12.24 -1.43 -18.42
N GLY A 99 12.83 -2.58 -18.72
CA GLY A 99 13.97 -3.10 -18.00
C GLY A 99 14.03 -4.62 -17.97
N GLN A 100 15.25 -5.13 -17.88
CA GLN A 100 15.48 -6.48 -17.38
C GLN A 100 15.19 -6.52 -15.87
N GLY A 101 15.23 -7.69 -15.25
CA GLY A 101 15.15 -7.80 -13.80
C GLY A 101 14.41 -9.05 -13.37
N HIS A 102 13.52 -8.92 -12.38
CA HIS A 102 12.85 -10.08 -11.79
C HIS A 102 11.48 -9.71 -11.18
N ALA A 103 10.45 -10.45 -11.56
CA ALA A 103 9.16 -10.50 -10.90
C ALA A 103 9.12 -11.65 -9.89
N GLY A 104 8.96 -11.29 -8.62
CA GLY A 104 8.85 -12.24 -7.53
C GLY A 104 7.69 -13.22 -7.72
N GLY A 105 7.91 -14.49 -7.40
CA GLY A 105 6.88 -15.52 -7.50
C GLY A 105 6.54 -15.99 -8.93
N LEU A 106 7.31 -15.60 -9.95
CA LEU A 106 7.05 -16.09 -11.32
C LEU A 106 7.97 -17.24 -11.75
N GLY A 107 9.10 -17.46 -11.06
CA GLY A 107 10.06 -18.50 -11.42
C GLY A 107 10.48 -18.40 -12.88
N SER A 108 10.33 -19.48 -13.66
CA SER A 108 10.68 -19.52 -15.08
C SER A 108 9.85 -18.61 -15.99
N LYS A 109 8.67 -18.14 -15.54
CA LYS A 109 7.80 -17.25 -16.33
C LYS A 109 8.32 -15.81 -16.42
N ASN A 110 9.39 -15.48 -15.69
CA ASN A 110 9.97 -14.14 -15.64
C ASN A 110 10.36 -13.56 -17.01
N GLN A 111 10.87 -14.41 -17.91
CA GLN A 111 11.32 -13.99 -19.25
C GLN A 111 10.19 -13.43 -20.13
N GLN A 112 8.92 -13.70 -19.79
CA GLN A 112 7.78 -13.20 -20.55
C GLN A 112 7.40 -11.75 -20.19
N LEU A 113 7.82 -11.28 -19.00
CA LEU A 113 7.41 -9.98 -18.45
C LEU A 113 8.58 -9.01 -18.27
N THR A 114 9.81 -9.43 -18.55
CA THR A 114 11.03 -8.61 -18.44
C THR A 114 11.71 -8.48 -19.79
N ASP A 115 12.43 -7.37 -20.01
CA ASP A 115 13.23 -7.22 -21.21
C ASP A 115 14.50 -8.07 -21.12
N LEU A 116 15.07 -8.44 -22.26
CA LEU A 116 16.25 -9.30 -22.32
C LEU A 116 17.48 -8.60 -21.71
N PRO A 117 18.45 -9.36 -21.15
CA PRO A 117 19.76 -8.84 -20.83
C PRO A 117 20.38 -8.09 -22.03
N ASP A 118 21.18 -7.08 -21.73
CA ASP A 118 21.84 -6.18 -22.70
C ASP A 118 20.92 -5.26 -23.49
N SER A 119 19.60 -5.39 -23.33
CA SER A 119 18.64 -4.38 -23.80
C SER A 119 19.03 -3.01 -23.26
N ALA A 120 19.14 -2.03 -24.16
CA ALA A 120 19.57 -0.67 -23.84
C ALA A 120 20.90 -0.57 -23.06
N GLY A 121 21.83 -1.52 -23.24
CA GLY A 121 23.15 -1.48 -22.58
C GLY A 121 23.10 -1.66 -21.06
N ASN A 122 22.10 -2.40 -20.56
CA ASN A 122 21.89 -2.63 -19.12
C ASN A 122 21.72 -1.30 -18.36
N LYS A 123 20.89 -0.40 -18.91
CA LYS A 123 20.54 0.91 -18.32
C LYS A 123 19.26 0.87 -17.47
N TYR A 124 18.33 -0.03 -17.79
CA TYR A 124 17.00 -0.10 -17.18
C TYR A 124 16.76 -1.43 -16.47
N TYR A 125 16.25 -1.37 -15.24
CA TYR A 125 15.90 -2.51 -14.42
C TYR A 125 14.49 -2.34 -13.86
N LYS A 126 13.76 -3.46 -13.72
CA LYS A 126 12.44 -3.49 -13.10
C LYS A 126 12.22 -4.72 -12.23
N TYR A 127 11.53 -4.52 -11.13
CA TYR A 127 11.28 -5.57 -10.15
C TYR A 127 9.87 -5.50 -9.59
N TYR A 128 9.18 -6.64 -9.59
CA TYR A 128 7.84 -6.78 -9.02
C TYR A 128 7.89 -7.57 -7.71
N ILE A 129 7.23 -7.04 -6.69
CA ILE A 129 7.15 -7.61 -5.35
C ILE A 129 5.69 -7.96 -5.07
N PRO A 130 5.34 -9.25 -4.91
CA PRO A 130 3.97 -9.68 -4.61
C PRO A 130 3.44 -9.08 -3.31
N GLY A 131 2.12 -8.85 -3.25
CA GLY A 131 1.48 -8.34 -2.05
C GLY A 131 1.58 -9.31 -0.87
N VAL A 132 1.52 -8.75 0.35
CA VAL A 132 1.44 -9.54 1.59
C VAL A 132 0.19 -10.42 1.61
N GLY A 133 0.29 -11.57 2.28
CA GLY A 133 -0.76 -12.59 2.31
C GLY A 133 -0.91 -13.40 1.01
N THR A 134 0.06 -13.29 0.10
CA THR A 134 0.15 -14.11 -1.12
C THR A 134 1.51 -14.80 -1.23
N PRO A 135 1.64 -15.89 -1.99
CA PRO A 135 2.90 -16.60 -2.14
C PRO A 135 4.02 -15.73 -2.75
N PHE A 136 5.17 -15.73 -2.10
CA PHE A 136 6.44 -15.21 -2.57
C PHE A 136 7.59 -16.17 -2.18
N PRO A 137 7.83 -17.23 -2.97
CA PRO A 137 8.78 -18.29 -2.65
C PRO A 137 10.22 -17.82 -2.39
N GLU A 138 10.66 -16.74 -3.04
CA GLU A 138 11.98 -16.13 -2.84
C GLU A 138 12.22 -15.66 -1.39
N VAL A 139 11.16 -15.40 -0.62
CA VAL A 139 11.23 -15.07 0.82
C VAL A 139 10.62 -16.16 1.69
N SER A 140 10.40 -17.37 1.15
CA SER A 140 9.79 -18.51 1.83
C SER A 140 8.35 -18.29 2.32
N ASP A 141 7.64 -17.32 1.75
CA ASP A 141 6.20 -17.16 1.91
C ASP A 141 5.51 -17.98 0.81
N LEU A 142 4.81 -19.06 1.16
CA LEU A 142 4.45 -20.09 0.16
C LEU A 142 2.96 -20.19 -0.16
N ASP A 143 2.09 -19.64 0.68
CA ASP A 143 0.66 -19.85 0.60
C ASP A 143 -0.10 -18.52 0.61
N PHE A 144 -1.25 -18.50 -0.05
CA PHE A 144 -2.25 -17.49 0.28
C PHE A 144 -2.70 -17.74 1.71
N SER A 145 -2.89 -16.67 2.47
CA SER A 145 -3.17 -16.79 3.89
C SER A 145 -4.05 -15.65 4.35
N VAL A 146 -5.30 -15.93 4.71
CA VAL A 146 -6.19 -14.96 5.39
C VAL A 146 -5.53 -14.34 6.63
N VAL A 147 -4.78 -15.12 7.40
CA VAL A 147 -4.04 -14.61 8.58
C VAL A 147 -2.87 -13.72 8.14
N GLY A 148 -2.17 -14.08 7.06
CA GLY A 148 -1.11 -13.25 6.48
C GLY A 148 -1.65 -11.97 5.83
N LEU A 149 -2.84 -12.03 5.23
CA LEU A 149 -3.60 -10.89 4.72
C LEU A 149 -4.03 -10.00 5.86
N ALA A 150 -4.48 -10.55 6.99
CA ALA A 150 -4.82 -9.74 8.14
C ALA A 150 -3.54 -9.06 8.69
N THR A 151 -2.53 -9.86 9.05
CA THR A 151 -1.33 -9.44 9.80
C THR A 151 -0.27 -8.73 8.99
N ALA A 152 -0.39 -8.70 7.67
CA ALA A 152 0.63 -8.21 6.76
C ALA A 152 2.01 -8.85 7.01
N SER A 153 1.99 -10.15 7.35
CA SER A 153 3.18 -10.95 7.60
C SER A 153 4.07 -10.98 6.37
N HIS A 154 5.37 -11.17 6.60
CA HIS A 154 6.40 -11.17 5.55
C HIS A 154 6.55 -9.84 4.77
N GLY A 155 6.06 -8.72 5.31
CA GLY A 155 6.25 -7.41 4.69
C GLY A 155 7.68 -6.87 4.85
N GLU A 156 8.35 -7.12 5.99
CA GLU A 156 9.76 -6.75 6.17
C GLU A 156 10.65 -7.45 5.13
N GLU A 157 10.43 -8.75 4.93
CA GLU A 157 11.17 -9.58 3.99
C GLU A 157 10.98 -9.12 2.55
N ARG A 158 9.76 -8.70 2.18
CA ARG A 158 9.45 -8.08 0.88
C ARG A 158 10.20 -6.77 0.67
N ILE A 159 10.27 -5.91 1.69
CA ILE A 159 10.99 -4.63 1.63
C ILE A 159 12.50 -4.87 1.55
N ASN A 160 13.03 -5.77 2.38
CA ASN A 160 14.45 -6.17 2.36
C ASN A 160 14.84 -6.77 1.00
N TRP A 161 14.02 -7.65 0.45
CA TRP A 161 14.21 -8.18 -0.89
C TRP A 161 14.24 -7.07 -1.95
N GLY A 162 13.35 -6.07 -1.80
CA GLY A 162 13.33 -4.84 -2.59
C GLY A 162 14.64 -4.04 -2.52
N LEU A 163 15.19 -3.82 -1.31
CA LEU A 163 16.49 -3.17 -1.11
C LEU A 163 17.60 -3.92 -1.86
N LEU A 164 17.63 -5.25 -1.75
CA LEU A 164 18.62 -6.09 -2.44
C LEU A 164 18.51 -6.04 -3.96
N ARG A 165 17.42 -5.52 -4.55
CA ARG A 165 17.35 -5.31 -6.01
C ARG A 165 18.31 -4.24 -6.50
N ILE A 166 18.70 -3.30 -5.63
CA ILE A 166 19.74 -2.32 -5.96
C ILE A 166 21.09 -3.02 -6.13
N ILE A 167 21.41 -3.98 -5.24
CA ILE A 167 22.60 -4.81 -5.36
C ILE A 167 22.56 -5.67 -6.64
N ASP A 168 21.43 -6.34 -6.92
CA ASP A 168 21.27 -7.13 -8.16
C ASP A 168 21.51 -6.29 -9.42
N ALA A 169 20.92 -5.09 -9.49
CA ALA A 169 21.11 -4.18 -10.62
C ALA A 169 22.58 -3.74 -10.78
N LEU A 170 23.28 -3.44 -9.68
CA LEU A 170 24.70 -3.08 -9.68
C LEU A 170 25.58 -4.25 -10.12
N ARG A 171 25.34 -5.47 -9.63
CA ARG A 171 26.05 -6.69 -10.07
C ARG A 171 25.95 -6.88 -11.57
N ARG A 172 24.72 -6.90 -12.09
CA ARG A 172 24.44 -7.06 -13.52
C ARG A 172 25.05 -5.92 -14.35
N THR A 173 24.99 -4.69 -13.85
CA THR A 173 25.62 -3.52 -14.50
C THR A 173 27.12 -3.69 -14.64
N CYS A 174 27.76 -4.31 -13.65
CA CYS A 174 29.18 -4.61 -13.60
C CYS A 174 29.57 -5.89 -14.37
N GLY A 175 28.65 -6.49 -15.13
CA GLY A 175 28.89 -7.71 -15.91
C GLY A 175 28.95 -8.99 -15.08
N MET A 176 28.49 -8.94 -13.83
CA MET A 176 28.35 -10.11 -12.97
C MET A 176 26.97 -10.74 -13.14
N ASP A 177 26.86 -12.01 -12.74
CA ASP A 177 25.56 -12.67 -12.65
C ASP A 177 24.63 -11.98 -11.65
N ARG A 178 23.33 -12.24 -11.84
CA ARG A 178 22.28 -11.84 -10.91
C ARG A 178 22.63 -12.25 -9.48
N LEU A 179 22.10 -11.53 -8.50
CA LEU A 179 22.10 -12.05 -7.13
C LEU A 179 21.30 -13.35 -7.13
N ASP A 180 21.97 -14.47 -6.83
CA ASP A 180 21.35 -15.78 -6.84
C ASP A 180 20.30 -15.89 -5.72
N ASP A 181 19.33 -16.79 -5.90
CA ASP A 181 18.17 -16.84 -5.00
C ASP A 181 18.57 -17.29 -3.59
N THR A 182 19.62 -18.11 -3.45
CA THR A 182 20.13 -18.57 -2.16
C THR A 182 20.80 -17.42 -1.40
N ALA A 183 21.76 -16.74 -2.01
CA ALA A 183 22.43 -15.59 -1.39
C ALA A 183 21.43 -14.47 -1.08
N CYS A 184 20.45 -14.24 -1.96
CA CYS A 184 19.36 -13.32 -1.70
C CYS A 184 18.56 -13.72 -0.46
N TRP A 185 18.11 -14.97 -0.38
CA TRP A 185 17.33 -15.45 0.75
C TRP A 185 18.11 -15.34 2.06
N GLU A 186 19.37 -15.77 2.08
CA GLU A 186 20.27 -15.63 3.24
C GLU A 186 20.42 -14.17 3.67
N SER A 187 20.60 -13.26 2.71
CA SER A 187 20.73 -11.83 2.98
C SER A 187 19.43 -11.25 3.53
N VAL A 188 18.26 -11.65 3.01
CA VAL A 188 16.95 -11.23 3.57
C VAL A 188 16.81 -11.68 5.02
N GLN A 189 17.23 -12.89 5.36
CA GLN A 189 17.23 -13.37 6.75
C GLN A 189 18.21 -12.57 7.62
N ALA A 190 19.41 -12.27 7.11
CA ALA A 190 20.41 -11.48 7.82
C ALA A 190 19.96 -10.02 8.06
N MET A 191 19.20 -9.45 7.14
CA MET A 191 18.58 -8.12 7.26
C MET A 191 17.38 -8.08 8.22
N GLY A 192 16.82 -9.24 8.57
CA GLY A 192 15.61 -9.36 9.37
C GLY A 192 15.76 -8.80 10.79
N THR A 193 14.65 -8.29 11.34
CA THR A 193 14.63 -7.75 12.69
C THR A 193 14.55 -8.87 13.73
N SER A 194 15.49 -8.89 14.69
CA SER A 194 15.55 -9.96 15.70
C SER A 194 14.52 -9.74 16.81
N VAL A 195 13.62 -10.72 16.97
CA VAL A 195 12.66 -10.77 18.10
C VAL A 195 13.41 -10.89 19.43
N ALA A 196 14.51 -11.65 19.49
CA ALA A 196 15.33 -11.80 20.69
C ALA A 196 16.03 -10.48 21.11
N ALA A 197 16.24 -9.56 20.17
CA ALA A 197 16.77 -8.23 20.43
C ALA A 197 15.67 -7.16 20.53
N PHE A 198 14.42 -7.57 20.76
CA PHE A 198 13.25 -6.70 20.96
C PHE A 198 13.00 -5.71 19.82
N GLY A 199 13.36 -6.04 18.58
CA GLY A 199 13.09 -5.18 17.43
C GLY A 199 14.15 -4.11 17.14
N LEU A 200 15.20 -3.99 17.97
CA LEU A 200 16.15 -2.87 17.89
C LEU A 200 17.25 -3.04 16.84
N THR A 201 17.36 -4.20 16.20
CA THR A 201 18.49 -4.51 15.31
C THR A 201 18.21 -4.24 13.83
N GLY A 202 16.94 -4.03 13.42
CA GLY A 202 16.55 -4.00 12.00
C GLY A 202 17.39 -3.05 11.14
N GLY A 203 17.46 -1.77 11.49
CA GLY A 203 18.24 -0.78 10.72
C GLY A 203 19.74 -1.09 10.65
N ARG A 204 20.31 -1.60 11.76
CA ARG A 204 21.72 -2.02 11.81
C ARG A 204 21.97 -3.24 10.93
N ASN A 205 21.14 -4.27 11.06
CA ASN A 205 21.22 -5.51 10.29
C ASN A 205 21.14 -5.22 8.78
N ARG A 206 20.17 -4.39 8.36
CA ARG A 206 20.04 -3.93 6.98
C ARG A 206 21.31 -3.25 6.49
N ARG A 207 21.85 -2.30 7.26
CA ARG A 207 23.07 -1.56 6.87
C ARG A 207 24.28 -2.47 6.76
N GLU A 208 24.54 -3.29 7.77
CA GLU A 208 25.69 -4.20 7.80
C GLU A 208 25.65 -5.20 6.64
N GLU A 209 24.49 -5.81 6.39
CA GLU A 209 24.34 -6.80 5.32
C GLU A 209 24.39 -6.16 3.92
N PHE A 210 23.74 -5.02 3.73
CA PHE A 210 23.80 -4.28 2.47
C PHE A 210 25.23 -3.84 2.15
N TRP A 211 25.98 -3.35 3.15
CA TRP A 211 27.38 -2.97 2.98
C TRP A 211 28.28 -4.17 2.75
N ARG A 212 28.03 -5.31 3.42
CA ARG A 212 28.77 -6.56 3.18
C ARG A 212 28.68 -6.98 1.71
N LEU A 213 27.48 -6.92 1.11
CA LEU A 213 27.28 -7.24 -0.29
C LEU A 213 27.93 -6.20 -1.22
N LEU A 214 27.77 -4.91 -0.93
CA LEU A 214 28.34 -3.84 -1.77
C LEU A 214 29.88 -3.84 -1.74
N LEU A 215 30.47 -4.25 -0.63
CA LEU A 215 31.91 -4.36 -0.41
C LEU A 215 32.48 -5.77 -0.69
N GLU A 216 31.68 -6.69 -1.24
CA GLU A 216 32.17 -7.98 -1.73
C GLU A 216 33.30 -7.74 -2.75
N ALA A 217 34.42 -8.45 -2.62
CA ALA A 217 35.68 -8.11 -3.29
C ALA A 217 35.53 -7.88 -4.81
N GLU A 218 34.86 -8.80 -5.51
CA GLU A 218 34.66 -8.70 -6.97
C GLU A 218 33.71 -7.56 -7.35
N LEU A 219 32.59 -7.40 -6.64
CA LEU A 219 31.64 -6.32 -6.90
C LEU A 219 32.26 -4.95 -6.61
N ALA A 220 32.94 -4.80 -5.47
CA ALA A 220 33.58 -3.56 -5.08
C ALA A 220 34.68 -3.16 -6.08
N LYS A 221 35.50 -4.12 -6.54
CA LYS A 221 36.50 -3.89 -7.59
C LYS A 221 35.84 -3.44 -8.89
N ALA A 222 34.79 -4.13 -9.33
CA ALA A 222 34.07 -3.77 -10.55
C ALA A 222 33.41 -2.39 -10.47
N LEU A 223 32.82 -2.06 -9.31
CA LEU A 223 32.22 -0.74 -9.05
C LEU A 223 33.27 0.38 -9.06
N ARG A 224 34.45 0.18 -8.47
CA ARG A 224 35.54 1.18 -8.54
C ARG A 224 35.90 1.50 -9.99
N ILE A 225 36.01 0.47 -10.84
CA ILE A 225 36.28 0.61 -12.28
C ILE A 225 35.12 1.32 -12.98
N ALA A 226 33.87 0.95 -12.67
CA ALA A 226 32.69 1.54 -13.29
C ALA A 226 32.51 3.02 -12.91
N LEU A 227 32.76 3.40 -11.66
CA LEU A 227 32.62 4.78 -11.18
C LEU A 227 33.74 5.70 -11.69
N ASN A 228 34.96 5.16 -11.81
CA ASN A 228 36.15 5.91 -12.24
C ASN A 228 36.95 5.08 -13.25
N PRO A 229 36.49 4.98 -14.51
CA PRO A 229 37.23 4.26 -15.53
C PRO A 229 38.53 5.00 -15.84
N GLY A 230 39.67 4.34 -15.58
CA GLY A 230 41.01 4.90 -15.84
C GLY A 230 41.42 4.90 -17.32
N GLU A 231 40.59 4.34 -18.21
CA GLU A 231 40.88 4.18 -19.64
C GLU A 231 39.79 4.88 -20.50
N PRO A 232 40.18 5.62 -21.55
CA PRO A 232 39.24 6.16 -22.53
C PRO A 232 38.37 5.06 -23.16
N GLY A 233 37.08 5.33 -23.36
CA GLY A 233 36.15 4.43 -24.04
C GLY A 233 35.34 3.47 -23.15
N ARG A 234 35.69 3.33 -21.86
CA ARG A 234 34.86 2.56 -20.91
C ARG A 234 33.66 3.37 -20.42
N VAL A 235 32.55 2.68 -20.14
CA VAL A 235 31.30 3.30 -19.69
C VAL A 235 31.40 3.68 -18.21
N ARG A 236 31.35 4.97 -17.92
CA ARG A 236 31.29 5.49 -16.54
C ARG A 236 29.87 5.38 -15.96
N LEU A 237 29.74 4.77 -14.79
CA LEU A 237 28.52 4.79 -13.98
C LEU A 237 28.38 6.14 -13.28
N LEU A 238 27.28 6.86 -13.52
CA LEU A 238 27.04 8.18 -12.94
C LEU A 238 26.19 8.14 -11.66
N GLY A 239 25.33 7.14 -11.52
CA GLY A 239 24.46 7.02 -10.35
C GLY A 239 23.23 6.15 -10.60
N ILE A 240 22.30 6.19 -9.64
CA ILE A 240 21.08 5.40 -9.59
C ILE A 240 19.86 6.32 -9.46
N ARG A 241 18.84 6.07 -10.28
CA ARG A 241 17.53 6.72 -10.26
C ARG A 241 16.46 5.69 -10.01
N LEU A 242 15.73 5.84 -8.91
CA LEU A 242 14.69 4.93 -8.49
C LEU A 242 13.30 5.46 -8.87
N TYR A 243 12.44 4.54 -9.32
CA TYR A 243 11.03 4.78 -9.58
C TYR A 243 10.23 3.75 -8.78
N VAL A 244 9.60 4.17 -7.69
CA VAL A 244 8.98 3.25 -6.73
C VAL A 244 7.47 3.41 -6.79
N TYR A 245 6.76 2.29 -6.87
CA TYR A 245 5.31 2.25 -6.97
C TYR A 245 4.75 1.31 -5.91
N GLY A 246 3.61 1.67 -5.32
CA GLY A 246 2.90 0.75 -4.44
C GLY A 246 1.41 1.02 -4.33
N PHE A 247 0.65 -0.04 -4.03
CA PHE A 247 -0.79 0.01 -3.76
C PHE A 247 -1.09 -0.59 -2.38
N SER A 248 -2.01 -0.02 -1.59
CA SER A 248 -2.45 -0.59 -0.31
C SER A 248 -1.28 -0.73 0.67
N ARG A 249 -1.10 -1.91 1.26
CA ARG A 249 0.10 -2.26 2.04
C ARG A 249 1.38 -2.30 1.21
N GLY A 250 1.28 -2.50 -0.10
CA GLY A 250 2.41 -2.29 -1.02
C GLY A 250 2.82 -0.82 -1.09
N ALA A 251 1.89 0.14 -0.98
CA ALA A 251 2.22 1.56 -0.86
C ALA A 251 2.87 1.85 0.50
N ALA A 252 2.41 1.20 1.58
CA ALA A 252 3.07 1.30 2.89
C ALA A 252 4.48 0.70 2.86
N ALA A 253 4.66 -0.41 2.15
CA ALA A 253 5.97 -1.03 1.93
C ALA A 253 6.88 -0.16 1.07
N ALA A 254 6.35 0.55 0.07
CA ALA A 254 7.10 1.52 -0.72
C ALA A 254 7.58 2.72 0.13
N ARG A 255 6.74 3.23 1.03
CA ARG A 255 7.13 4.29 1.98
C ARG A 255 8.19 3.78 2.96
N ALA A 256 8.00 2.58 3.51
CA ALA A 256 8.98 1.93 4.38
C ALA A 256 10.30 1.65 3.67
N PHE A 257 10.26 1.21 2.41
CA PHE A 257 11.42 1.03 1.55
C PHE A 257 12.22 2.33 1.42
N VAL A 258 11.55 3.46 1.14
CA VAL A 258 12.23 4.76 0.99
C VAL A 258 12.82 5.24 2.32
N ASN A 259 12.13 5.02 3.44
CA ASN A 259 12.68 5.29 4.78
C ASN A 259 13.91 4.44 5.08
N TRP A 260 13.83 3.12 4.89
CA TRP A 260 14.97 2.23 5.14
C TRP A 260 16.11 2.44 4.16
N LEU A 261 15.82 2.89 2.93
CA LEU A 261 16.85 3.32 2.00
C LEU A 261 17.58 4.55 2.51
N SER A 262 16.88 5.52 3.11
CA SER A 262 17.53 6.70 3.71
C SER A 262 18.47 6.33 4.87
N GLU A 263 18.18 5.25 5.61
CA GLU A 263 19.06 4.71 6.65
C GLU A 263 20.40 4.16 6.10
N LEU A 264 20.48 3.88 4.80
CA LEU A 264 21.69 3.42 4.10
C LEU A 264 22.52 4.59 3.54
N LEU A 265 21.98 5.81 3.52
CA LEU A 265 22.66 7.02 3.09
C LEU A 265 23.44 7.65 4.27
N PRO A 266 24.41 8.54 4.00
CA PRO A 266 25.05 9.33 5.05
C PRO A 266 24.01 10.10 5.87
N ALA A 267 24.10 9.98 7.20
CA ALA A 267 23.33 10.81 8.10
C ALA A 267 23.94 12.22 8.18
N PRO A 268 23.14 13.29 8.38
CA PRO A 268 23.68 14.62 8.65
C PRO A 268 24.52 14.59 9.94
N ALA A 269 25.75 15.11 9.93
CA ALA A 269 26.56 15.22 11.14
C ALA A 269 26.04 16.33 12.07
N ASP A 270 25.44 17.38 11.48
CA ASP A 270 24.85 18.52 12.17
C ASP A 270 23.50 18.95 11.57
N LYS A 271 22.68 19.67 12.35
CA LYS A 271 21.32 20.11 11.94
C LYS A 271 21.23 20.96 10.67
N ASN A 272 22.36 21.52 10.20
CA ASN A 272 22.44 22.38 9.02
C ASN A 272 23.15 21.72 7.83
N GLU A 273 23.67 20.50 7.99
CA GLU A 273 24.35 19.78 6.92
C GLU A 273 23.35 19.07 6.02
N LYS A 274 23.55 19.17 4.70
CA LYS A 274 22.80 18.39 3.71
C LYS A 274 23.70 17.25 3.24
N PRO A 275 23.56 16.03 3.80
CA PRO A 275 24.40 14.91 3.39
C PRO A 275 24.24 14.62 1.90
N GLU A 276 25.33 14.16 1.29
CA GLU A 276 25.30 13.69 -0.09
C GLU A 276 24.27 12.57 -0.24
N GLN A 277 23.40 12.70 -1.25
CA GLN A 277 22.42 11.66 -1.57
C GLN A 277 23.11 10.56 -2.38
N CYS A 278 23.84 9.69 -1.68
CA CYS A 278 24.61 8.61 -2.27
C CYS A 278 24.67 7.38 -1.35
N LEU A 279 24.78 6.20 -1.96
CA LEU A 279 25.21 5.01 -1.23
C LEU A 279 26.70 5.15 -0.94
N ALA A 280 27.04 5.35 0.34
CA ALA A 280 28.41 5.51 0.81
C ALA A 280 28.83 4.29 1.63
N ALA A 281 29.70 3.45 1.07
CA ALA A 281 30.26 2.28 1.76
C ALA A 281 31.76 2.19 1.51
N GLY A 282 32.57 2.32 2.57
CA GLY A 282 34.03 2.43 2.44
C GLY A 282 34.42 3.64 1.58
N ASP A 283 35.18 3.40 0.51
CA ASP A 283 35.59 4.40 -0.48
C ASP A 283 34.59 4.54 -1.65
N LEU A 284 33.56 3.69 -1.73
CA LEU A 284 32.55 3.77 -2.77
C LEU A 284 31.52 4.86 -2.44
N LYS A 285 31.25 5.71 -3.44
CA LYS A 285 30.16 6.69 -3.42
C LYS A 285 29.36 6.58 -4.71
N ILE A 286 28.11 6.13 -4.62
CA ILE A 286 27.21 5.99 -5.78
C ILE A 286 26.03 6.95 -5.60
N PRO A 287 25.92 8.04 -6.38
CA PRO A 287 24.78 8.95 -6.30
C PRO A 287 23.46 8.22 -6.46
N LEU A 288 22.47 8.56 -5.64
CA LEU A 288 21.16 7.92 -5.64
C LEU A 288 20.03 8.92 -5.42
N SER A 289 18.92 8.70 -6.11
CA SER A 289 17.69 9.49 -5.95
C SER A 289 16.44 8.65 -6.21
N VAL A 290 15.32 9.05 -5.61
CA VAL A 290 13.97 8.58 -5.92
C VAL A 290 13.33 9.62 -6.83
N GLU A 291 13.39 9.38 -8.13
CA GLU A 291 12.86 10.30 -9.16
C GLU A 291 11.33 10.34 -9.15
N PHE A 292 10.70 9.22 -8.81
CA PHE A 292 9.24 9.12 -8.69
C PHE A 292 8.81 8.13 -7.61
N LEU A 293 7.90 8.55 -6.74
CA LEU A 293 7.20 7.70 -5.77
C LEU A 293 5.70 7.76 -6.05
N GLY A 294 5.15 6.70 -6.64
CA GLY A 294 3.73 6.58 -7.00
C GLY A 294 2.97 5.68 -6.03
N LEU A 295 2.02 6.24 -5.30
CA LEU A 295 1.27 5.54 -4.26
C LEU A 295 -0.22 5.50 -4.62
N LEU A 296 -0.84 4.35 -4.42
CA LEU A 296 -2.29 4.15 -4.54
C LEU A 296 -2.83 3.74 -3.18
N ASP A 297 -3.64 4.61 -2.59
CA ASP A 297 -4.45 4.40 -1.39
C ASP A 297 -3.72 3.64 -0.27
N THR A 298 -2.73 4.28 0.35
CA THR A 298 -1.86 3.66 1.35
C THR A 298 -2.65 3.18 2.56
N VAL A 299 -2.43 1.92 2.95
CA VAL A 299 -2.98 1.32 4.17
C VAL A 299 -1.83 0.66 4.92
N ALA A 300 -1.50 1.13 6.12
CA ALA A 300 -0.36 0.65 6.90
C ALA A 300 -0.75 -0.16 8.16
N SER A 301 -2.01 -0.62 8.26
CA SER A 301 -2.44 -1.54 9.31
C SER A 301 -1.74 -2.89 9.15
N VAL A 302 -0.79 -3.19 10.04
CA VAL A 302 -0.04 -4.45 10.09
C VAL A 302 -0.47 -5.15 11.39
N GLY A 303 -1.29 -6.20 11.36
CA GLY A 303 -1.78 -6.85 12.60
C GLY A 303 -3.09 -7.65 12.44
N VAL A 304 -3.71 -8.11 13.53
CA VAL A 304 -5.02 -8.80 13.42
C VAL A 304 -6.10 -7.80 12.95
N ALA A 305 -6.39 -7.83 11.64
CA ALA A 305 -7.46 -7.07 11.00
C ALA A 305 -8.78 -7.10 11.80
N HIS A 306 -9.44 -5.94 11.85
CA HIS A 306 -10.60 -5.68 12.71
C HIS A 306 -11.78 -6.63 12.56
N ILE A 307 -12.16 -7.22 13.70
CA ILE A 307 -13.47 -7.85 13.93
C ILE A 307 -14.09 -7.28 15.24
N ALA A 308 -13.67 -6.09 15.68
CA ALA A 308 -14.02 -5.42 16.95
C ALA A 308 -13.93 -3.88 16.78
N PRO A 309 -14.47 -3.03 17.68
CA PRO A 309 -14.26 -1.57 17.71
C PRO A 309 -12.83 -1.20 18.17
N VAL A 310 -11.89 -2.05 17.80
CA VAL A 310 -10.46 -1.84 17.93
C VAL A 310 -10.02 -1.18 16.62
N ALA A 311 -8.97 -0.36 16.65
CA ALA A 311 -8.28 0.27 15.55
C ALA A 311 -6.81 -0.19 15.58
N GLU A 312 -6.25 -0.59 14.44
CA GLU A 312 -4.86 -0.99 14.30
C GLU A 312 -4.08 0.26 13.95
N GLY A 313 -3.07 0.58 14.75
CA GLY A 313 -2.05 1.54 14.32
C GLY A 313 -0.96 0.83 13.51
N HIS A 314 0.11 1.56 13.20
CA HIS A 314 1.28 0.98 12.53
C HIS A 314 1.97 -0.05 13.41
N MET A 315 2.40 -1.17 12.82
CA MET A 315 3.19 -2.19 13.51
C MET A 315 4.31 -2.74 12.63
N GLY A 316 5.23 -3.47 13.27
CA GLY A 316 6.31 -4.17 12.58
C GLY A 316 7.09 -3.24 11.65
N TRP A 317 7.08 -3.55 10.37
CA TRP A 317 7.81 -2.80 9.34
C TRP A 317 7.15 -1.47 8.94
N ALA A 318 5.88 -1.27 9.27
CA ALA A 318 5.14 -0.03 8.96
C ALA A 318 5.26 1.04 10.06
N ASP A 319 5.74 0.65 11.23
CA ASP A 319 5.89 1.49 12.42
C ASP A 319 6.96 2.58 12.24
N ASP A 320 6.60 3.84 12.49
CA ASP A 320 7.46 5.03 12.29
C ASP A 320 8.10 5.12 10.87
N THR A 321 7.55 4.41 9.87
CA THR A 321 8.08 4.38 8.49
C THR A 321 7.09 4.89 7.44
N GLN A 322 5.94 5.42 7.86
CA GLN A 322 4.95 5.99 6.96
C GLN A 322 5.23 7.47 6.65
N GLU A 323 5.73 8.29 7.58
CA GLU A 323 6.19 9.64 7.21
C GLU A 323 7.36 9.54 6.24
N LEU A 324 7.33 10.28 5.12
CA LEU A 324 8.44 10.29 4.17
C LEU A 324 9.66 11.02 4.78
N PRO A 325 10.90 10.60 4.44
CA PRO A 325 12.12 11.19 4.98
C PRO A 325 12.11 12.72 4.97
N GLU A 326 12.51 13.32 6.10
CA GLU A 326 12.52 14.78 6.25
C GLU A 326 13.47 15.45 5.25
N GLU A 327 13.04 16.55 4.64
CA GLU A 327 13.86 17.31 3.71
C GLU A 327 15.05 17.99 4.39
N LYS A 328 14.97 18.20 5.70
CA LYS A 328 16.09 18.74 6.50
C LYS A 328 17.28 17.79 6.49
N ALA A 329 17.03 16.48 6.60
CA ALA A 329 18.06 15.45 6.64
C ALA A 329 18.37 14.88 5.25
N TYR A 330 17.34 14.61 4.44
CA TYR A 330 17.47 13.91 3.15
C TYR A 330 16.89 14.72 1.99
N GLY A 331 16.99 16.05 2.09
CA GLY A 331 16.52 16.98 1.07
C GLY A 331 17.06 16.63 -0.32
N GLY A 332 16.15 16.47 -1.28
CA GLY A 332 16.49 16.11 -2.65
C GLY A 332 16.57 14.60 -2.91
N LEU A 333 16.36 13.72 -1.92
CA LEU A 333 16.20 12.28 -2.16
C LEU A 333 14.99 12.00 -3.03
N ILE A 334 13.81 12.52 -2.66
CA ILE A 334 12.55 12.33 -3.39
C ILE A 334 12.30 13.54 -4.30
N LYS A 335 12.29 13.33 -5.62
CA LYS A 335 12.07 14.39 -6.61
C LYS A 335 10.60 14.66 -6.88
N ARG A 336 9.75 13.62 -6.79
CA ARG A 336 8.30 13.73 -6.97
C ARG A 336 7.58 12.58 -6.29
N CYS A 337 6.56 12.89 -5.49
CA CYS A 337 5.63 11.89 -4.95
C CYS A 337 4.20 12.22 -5.38
N VAL A 338 3.45 11.19 -5.79
CA VAL A 338 2.02 11.28 -6.10
C VAL A 338 1.31 10.18 -5.34
N HIS A 339 0.35 10.55 -4.49
CA HIS A 339 -0.51 9.62 -3.77
C HIS A 339 -1.96 9.83 -4.21
N LEU A 340 -2.55 8.83 -4.86
CA LEU A 340 -3.97 8.86 -5.23
C LEU A 340 -4.76 8.14 -4.13
N VAL A 341 -5.77 8.77 -3.55
CA VAL A 341 -6.50 8.25 -2.38
C VAL A 341 -7.99 8.09 -2.65
N SER A 342 -8.57 7.00 -2.16
CA SER A 342 -9.99 6.70 -2.30
C SER A 342 -10.81 7.60 -1.37
N SER A 343 -11.82 8.27 -1.93
CA SER A 343 -12.74 9.12 -1.16
C SER A 343 -13.97 8.40 -0.61
N HIS A 344 -14.17 7.12 -0.95
CA HIS A 344 -15.39 6.38 -0.58
C HIS A 344 -15.14 5.10 0.23
N GLU A 345 -13.89 4.67 0.42
CA GLU A 345 -13.56 3.53 1.27
C GLU A 345 -13.92 3.79 2.75
N GLN A 346 -14.51 2.80 3.42
CA GLN A 346 -15.04 2.96 4.79
C GLN A 346 -14.80 1.76 5.70
N ARG A 347 -14.18 0.68 5.21
CA ARG A 347 -13.89 -0.49 6.04
C ARG A 347 -12.95 -0.12 7.18
N LEU A 348 -13.21 -0.67 8.35
CA LEU A 348 -12.41 -0.39 9.54
C LEU A 348 -10.96 -0.85 9.36
N CYS A 349 -10.75 -1.97 8.65
CA CYS A 349 -9.42 -2.53 8.41
C CYS A 349 -8.64 -1.90 7.24
N PHE A 350 -9.18 -0.86 6.59
CA PHE A 350 -8.47 -0.09 5.54
C PHE A 350 -8.34 1.40 5.91
N PRO A 351 -7.77 1.75 7.07
CA PRO A 351 -7.48 3.16 7.37
C PRO A 351 -6.50 3.71 6.35
N LEU A 352 -6.70 4.97 5.97
CA LEU A 352 -5.82 5.68 5.05
C LEU A 352 -4.61 6.22 5.80
N ASP A 353 -3.43 6.03 5.23
CA ASP A 353 -2.21 6.73 5.64
C ASP A 353 -1.94 7.90 4.71
N SER A 354 -2.29 9.12 5.16
CA SER A 354 -2.00 10.33 4.39
C SER A 354 -0.49 10.59 4.32
N LEU A 355 -0.06 11.30 3.28
CA LEU A 355 1.29 11.88 3.20
C LEU A 355 1.48 13.06 4.17
N ARG A 356 0.39 13.62 4.72
CA ARG A 356 0.46 14.72 5.69
C ARG A 356 1.21 14.27 6.93
N ARG A 357 2.17 15.10 7.36
CA ARG A 357 3.00 14.90 8.54
C ARG A 357 2.26 15.25 9.82
N THR A 358 2.85 14.85 10.95
CA THR A 358 2.37 15.20 12.29
C THR A 358 2.21 16.71 12.50
N ASP A 359 3.02 17.54 11.83
CA ASP A 359 2.94 19.01 11.93
C ASP A 359 1.89 19.65 11.00
N GLY A 360 1.11 18.84 10.27
CA GLY A 360 0.07 19.30 9.34
C GLY A 360 0.58 19.66 7.94
N THR A 361 1.90 19.60 7.69
CA THR A 361 2.50 19.89 6.38
C THR A 361 2.51 18.65 5.47
N PHE A 362 2.66 18.87 4.17
CA PHE A 362 2.97 17.79 3.22
C PHE A 362 4.46 17.83 2.90
N PRO A 363 5.10 16.67 2.66
CA PRO A 363 6.46 16.62 2.15
C PRO A 363 6.61 17.43 0.86
N ALA A 364 7.78 18.03 0.67
CA ALA A 364 8.07 18.79 -0.54
C ALA A 364 7.92 17.90 -1.79
N ASN A 365 7.54 18.50 -2.92
CA ASN A 365 7.34 17.81 -4.20
C ASN A 365 6.31 16.66 -4.16
N SER A 366 5.41 16.66 -3.18
CA SER A 366 4.40 15.64 -3.00
C SER A 366 3.00 16.19 -3.30
N LYS A 367 2.16 15.36 -3.93
CA LYS A 367 0.75 15.68 -4.16
C LYS A 367 -0.12 14.50 -3.71
N GLU A 368 -1.14 14.79 -2.90
CA GLU A 368 -2.15 13.82 -2.48
C GLU A 368 -3.51 14.17 -3.11
N VAL A 369 -4.02 13.28 -3.95
CA VAL A 369 -5.14 13.57 -4.86
C VAL A 369 -6.31 12.64 -4.57
N ILE A 370 -7.50 13.17 -4.31
CA ILE A 370 -8.69 12.34 -4.04
C ILE A 370 -9.32 11.79 -5.32
N TYR A 371 -9.82 10.56 -5.28
CA TYR A 371 -10.46 9.87 -6.41
C TYR A 371 -11.76 9.17 -5.97
N PRO A 372 -12.73 9.02 -6.88
CA PRO A 372 -13.94 8.27 -6.62
C PRO A 372 -13.65 6.77 -6.56
N GLY A 373 -14.64 6.00 -6.08
CA GLY A 373 -14.48 4.56 -5.85
C GLY A 373 -13.87 4.20 -4.50
N MET A 374 -13.89 2.89 -4.21
CA MET A 374 -13.31 2.23 -3.04
C MET A 374 -11.81 1.95 -3.23
N HIS A 375 -11.20 1.22 -2.30
CA HIS A 375 -9.77 0.89 -2.31
C HIS A 375 -9.25 0.32 -3.65
N SER A 376 -9.86 -0.77 -4.15
CA SER A 376 -9.43 -1.44 -5.39
C SER A 376 -10.02 -0.82 -6.65
N ASP A 377 -10.96 0.14 -6.52
CA ASP A 377 -11.35 1.01 -7.63
C ASP A 377 -10.23 1.98 -8.01
N LEU A 378 -9.23 2.18 -7.14
CA LEU A 378 -8.01 2.91 -7.47
C LEU A 378 -6.85 1.97 -7.76
N GLY A 379 -6.62 0.99 -6.88
CA GLY A 379 -5.49 0.08 -7.00
C GLY A 379 -5.60 -0.94 -8.13
N GLY A 380 -6.80 -1.18 -8.64
CA GLY A 380 -7.09 -2.33 -9.50
C GLY A 380 -7.23 -3.62 -8.70
N GLY A 381 -7.50 -4.72 -9.41
CA GLY A 381 -7.71 -6.06 -8.82
C GLY A 381 -9.14 -6.57 -8.91
N TYR A 382 -10.12 -5.69 -9.19
CA TYR A 382 -11.47 -6.13 -9.55
C TYR A 382 -11.53 -6.62 -11.00
N PRO A 383 -12.10 -7.80 -11.28
CA PRO A 383 -12.40 -8.22 -12.64
C PRO A 383 -13.65 -7.53 -13.19
N PRO A 384 -13.77 -7.38 -14.53
CA PRO A 384 -15.02 -6.96 -15.16
C PRO A 384 -16.21 -7.85 -14.75
N GLY A 385 -17.33 -7.19 -14.41
CA GLY A 385 -18.56 -7.81 -13.94
C GLY A 385 -18.56 -8.19 -12.45
N ASP A 386 -17.48 -7.95 -11.69
CA ASP A 386 -17.53 -8.12 -10.24
C ASP A 386 -18.56 -7.18 -9.62
N GLN A 387 -19.40 -7.69 -8.71
CA GLN A 387 -20.57 -6.95 -8.19
C GLN A 387 -21.49 -6.33 -9.27
N GLY A 388 -21.46 -6.88 -10.50
CA GLY A 388 -22.15 -6.36 -11.67
C GLY A 388 -21.60 -5.02 -12.18
N LYS A 389 -20.40 -4.62 -11.77
CA LYS A 389 -19.71 -3.39 -12.17
C LYS A 389 -18.85 -3.63 -13.40
N ALA A 390 -18.65 -2.60 -14.21
CA ALA A 390 -17.87 -2.64 -15.44
C ALA A 390 -18.28 -3.81 -16.37
N GLY A 391 -19.58 -3.97 -16.59
CA GLY A 391 -20.13 -5.01 -17.46
C GLY A 391 -19.67 -4.81 -18.92
N GLY A 392 -18.65 -5.55 -19.33
CA GLY A 392 -18.05 -5.46 -20.67
C GLY A 392 -17.12 -6.65 -20.96
N LEU A 393 -16.61 -6.71 -22.20
CA LEU A 393 -15.70 -7.77 -22.65
C LEU A 393 -14.24 -7.57 -22.20
N ASN A 394 -13.91 -6.39 -21.69
CA ASN A 394 -12.57 -5.99 -21.30
C ASN A 394 -12.59 -5.04 -20.08
N ASP A 395 -11.40 -4.58 -19.70
CA ASP A 395 -11.17 -3.77 -18.50
C ASP A 395 -11.51 -2.28 -18.68
N GLY A 396 -11.92 -1.84 -19.88
CA GLY A 396 -12.03 -0.42 -20.22
C GLY A 396 -13.07 0.37 -19.42
N LEU A 397 -14.02 -0.31 -18.78
CA LEU A 397 -15.03 0.28 -17.91
C LEU A 397 -14.68 0.19 -16.41
N LEU A 398 -13.58 -0.45 -16.02
CA LEU A 398 -13.15 -0.50 -14.62
C LEU A 398 -12.69 0.89 -14.17
N LEU A 399 -13.19 1.36 -13.04
CA LEU A 399 -12.84 2.68 -12.51
C LEU A 399 -11.34 2.87 -12.30
N SER A 400 -10.63 1.78 -11.98
CA SER A 400 -9.19 1.76 -11.78
C SER A 400 -8.38 2.13 -13.02
N GLN A 401 -8.97 2.09 -14.22
CA GLN A 401 -8.31 2.58 -15.44
C GLN A 401 -7.97 4.07 -15.33
N ILE A 402 -8.81 4.89 -14.68
CA ILE A 402 -8.53 6.32 -14.51
C ILE A 402 -7.22 6.49 -13.71
N ALA A 403 -7.14 5.87 -12.54
CA ALA A 403 -5.95 5.93 -11.69
C ALA A 403 -4.70 5.34 -12.36
N LEU A 404 -4.86 4.29 -13.17
CA LEU A 404 -3.78 3.70 -13.97
C LEU A 404 -3.17 4.72 -14.94
N HIS A 405 -4.02 5.40 -15.73
CA HIS A 405 -3.59 6.39 -16.70
C HIS A 405 -2.99 7.64 -16.04
N ASP A 406 -3.60 8.11 -14.96
CA ASP A 406 -3.10 9.26 -14.19
C ASP A 406 -1.72 8.97 -13.58
N MET A 407 -1.54 7.79 -12.97
CA MET A 407 -0.26 7.36 -12.41
C MET A 407 0.79 7.15 -13.50
N TYR A 408 0.43 6.54 -14.63
CA TYR A 408 1.31 6.40 -15.79
C TYR A 408 1.78 7.77 -16.28
N ALA A 409 0.88 8.72 -16.50
CA ALA A 409 1.21 10.06 -16.99
C ALA A 409 2.08 10.84 -15.99
N ALA A 410 1.79 10.72 -14.69
CA ALA A 410 2.59 11.34 -13.64
C ALA A 410 4.03 10.80 -13.63
N ALA A 411 4.20 9.49 -13.72
CA ALA A 411 5.49 8.81 -13.75
C ALA A 411 6.26 9.11 -15.05
N PHE A 412 5.59 9.02 -16.20
CA PHE A 412 6.16 9.32 -17.51
C PHE A 412 6.66 10.78 -17.57
N GLY A 413 5.86 11.71 -17.06
CA GLY A 413 6.22 13.11 -16.91
C GLY A 413 7.42 13.34 -15.97
N ALA A 414 7.68 12.44 -15.03
CA ALA A 414 8.87 12.45 -14.16
C ALA A 414 10.10 11.76 -14.79
N GLY A 415 10.00 11.24 -16.02
CA GLY A 415 11.09 10.54 -16.68
C GLY A 415 11.15 9.04 -16.40
N ALA A 416 10.08 8.44 -15.85
CA ALA A 416 10.03 7.00 -15.64
C ALA A 416 10.26 6.23 -16.96
N PRO A 417 11.00 5.12 -16.93
CA PRO A 417 11.28 4.29 -18.10
C PRO A 417 10.06 3.42 -18.41
N LEU A 418 9.01 4.01 -18.99
CA LEU A 418 7.78 3.32 -19.35
C LEU A 418 7.68 3.16 -20.88
N LYS A 419 7.11 2.03 -21.29
CA LYS A 419 6.80 1.67 -22.67
C LYS A 419 5.65 2.54 -23.19
N VAL A 420 5.62 2.72 -24.50
CA VAL A 420 4.65 3.55 -25.23
C VAL A 420 4.00 2.76 -26.35
N THR A 421 2.95 3.31 -26.97
CA THR A 421 2.37 2.69 -28.17
C THR A 421 3.35 2.82 -29.36
N PRO A 422 3.30 1.90 -30.35
CA PRO A 422 4.18 1.97 -31.51
C PRO A 422 4.14 3.31 -32.25
N GLU A 423 2.95 3.92 -32.32
CA GLU A 423 2.67 5.15 -33.06
C GLU A 423 3.30 6.38 -32.40
N ALA A 424 3.47 6.35 -31.07
CA ALA A 424 4.06 7.44 -30.32
C ALA A 424 5.61 7.41 -30.35
N LEU A 425 6.23 6.32 -30.80
CA LEU A 425 7.67 6.15 -30.75
C LEU A 425 8.36 6.95 -31.89
N PRO A 426 9.34 7.82 -31.59
CA PRO A 426 10.09 8.56 -32.62
C PRO A 426 10.78 7.61 -33.61
N GLU A 427 10.87 8.01 -34.88
CA GLU A 427 11.50 7.21 -35.95
C GLU A 427 12.90 6.73 -35.57
N ALA A 428 13.72 7.60 -34.99
CA ALA A 428 15.07 7.29 -34.53
C ALA A 428 15.15 6.17 -33.46
N LEU A 429 14.04 5.91 -32.75
CA LEU A 429 13.92 4.91 -31.70
C LEU A 429 13.14 3.66 -32.14
N GLN A 430 12.67 3.56 -33.39
CA GLN A 430 11.86 2.42 -33.85
C GLN A 430 12.59 1.06 -33.76
N LYS A 431 13.94 1.07 -33.82
CA LYS A 431 14.77 -0.12 -33.58
C LYS A 431 14.72 -0.61 -32.12
N ASP A 432 14.42 0.28 -31.18
CA ASP A 432 14.36 0.00 -29.74
C ASP A 432 13.00 -0.60 -29.37
N ARG A 433 12.69 -1.77 -29.95
CA ARG A 433 11.39 -2.44 -29.77
C ARG A 433 11.01 -2.70 -28.32
N TRP A 434 11.98 -2.76 -27.41
CA TRP A 434 11.78 -2.86 -25.96
C TRP A 434 11.05 -1.63 -25.36
N ARG A 435 10.99 -0.50 -26.07
CA ARG A 435 10.20 0.70 -25.69
C ARG A 435 8.71 0.57 -26.03
N ILE A 436 8.31 -0.42 -26.80
CA ILE A 436 6.94 -0.56 -27.29
C ILE A 436 6.14 -1.47 -26.37
N PHE A 437 4.88 -1.13 -26.12
CA PHE A 437 3.95 -1.99 -25.42
C PHE A 437 3.78 -3.36 -26.11
N PRO A 438 3.80 -4.46 -25.35
CA PRO A 438 3.25 -5.73 -25.82
C PRO A 438 1.77 -5.57 -26.18
N ALA A 439 1.31 -6.22 -27.26
CA ALA A 439 -0.06 -6.06 -27.78
C ALA A 439 -1.14 -6.41 -26.73
N ASN A 440 -0.92 -7.44 -25.92
CA ASN A 440 -1.82 -7.81 -24.82
C ASN A 440 -1.91 -6.75 -23.71
N LEU A 441 -0.86 -5.95 -23.52
CA LEU A 441 -0.82 -4.88 -22.53
C LEU A 441 -1.57 -3.63 -23.01
N ILE A 442 -1.58 -3.35 -24.32
CA ILE A 442 -2.38 -2.25 -24.89
C ILE A 442 -3.86 -2.41 -24.48
N ASN A 443 -4.39 -3.62 -24.54
CA ASN A 443 -5.77 -3.92 -24.12
C ASN A 443 -6.00 -3.71 -22.61
N GLN A 444 -4.98 -3.90 -21.76
CA GLN A 444 -5.08 -3.62 -20.32
C GLN A 444 -5.03 -2.11 -20.02
N PHE A 445 -4.55 -1.29 -20.95
CA PHE A 445 -4.59 0.18 -20.87
C PHE A 445 -5.71 0.77 -21.74
N TYR A 446 -6.59 -0.06 -22.31
CA TYR A 446 -7.77 0.45 -22.99
C TYR A 446 -8.69 1.12 -21.96
N ILE A 447 -9.24 2.27 -22.30
CA ILE A 447 -10.25 2.96 -21.50
C ILE A 447 -11.44 3.31 -22.37
N ASP A 448 -12.63 3.03 -21.85
CA ASP A 448 -13.87 3.38 -22.54
C ASP A 448 -14.23 4.85 -22.29
N SER A 449 -14.67 5.54 -23.35
CA SER A 449 -15.07 6.94 -23.24
C SER A 449 -16.22 7.18 -22.26
N ALA A 450 -17.12 6.20 -22.08
CA ALA A 450 -18.22 6.30 -21.12
C ALA A 450 -17.70 6.44 -19.67
N LEU A 451 -16.61 5.75 -19.34
CA LEU A 451 -15.95 5.89 -18.04
C LEU A 451 -15.38 7.30 -17.87
N ALA A 452 -14.63 7.80 -18.86
CA ALA A 452 -14.07 9.14 -18.81
C ALA A 452 -15.14 10.23 -18.65
N ILE A 453 -16.27 10.09 -19.37
CA ILE A 453 -17.42 11.01 -19.28
C ILE A 453 -18.01 11.01 -17.86
N ARG A 454 -18.26 9.83 -17.29
CA ARG A 454 -18.82 9.67 -15.94
C ARG A 454 -17.88 10.19 -14.86
N PHE A 455 -16.57 9.92 -14.99
CA PHE A 455 -15.55 10.45 -14.09
C PHE A 455 -15.48 11.99 -14.14
N ASN A 456 -15.51 12.59 -15.34
CA ASN A 456 -15.51 14.04 -15.47
C ASN A 456 -16.82 14.69 -14.99
N ALA A 457 -17.96 14.00 -15.11
CA ALA A 457 -19.22 14.44 -14.51
C ALA A 457 -19.13 14.46 -12.98
N TRP A 458 -18.51 13.45 -12.36
CA TRP A 458 -18.20 13.44 -10.93
C TRP A 458 -17.33 14.63 -10.53
N ARG A 459 -16.24 14.90 -11.25
CA ARG A 459 -15.40 16.09 -11.03
C ARG A 459 -16.21 17.40 -11.08
N THR A 460 -17.09 17.51 -12.07
CA THR A 460 -17.87 18.74 -12.27
C THR A 460 -18.87 18.94 -11.14
N LEU A 461 -19.63 17.89 -10.82
CA LEU A 461 -20.72 17.96 -9.86
C LEU A 461 -20.23 17.98 -8.41
N THR A 462 -19.39 17.02 -8.01
CA THR A 462 -19.08 16.76 -6.60
C THR A 462 -17.86 17.52 -6.11
N LEU A 463 -17.01 18.00 -7.03
CA LEU A 463 -15.80 18.77 -6.71
C LEU A 463 -15.89 20.23 -7.15
N ASN A 464 -17.02 20.63 -7.76
CA ASN A 464 -17.24 21.97 -8.29
C ASN A 464 -16.11 22.43 -9.24
N LEU A 465 -15.58 21.51 -10.05
CA LEU A 465 -14.58 21.82 -11.06
C LEU A 465 -15.25 22.23 -12.38
N PRO A 466 -14.56 22.97 -13.26
CA PRO A 466 -15.09 23.29 -14.58
C PRO A 466 -15.45 22.01 -15.36
N PRO A 467 -16.53 22.05 -16.16
CA PRO A 467 -16.88 20.97 -17.08
C PRO A 467 -15.73 20.59 -17.99
N SER A 468 -15.73 19.34 -18.45
CA SER A 468 -14.77 18.84 -19.42
C SER A 468 -14.84 19.64 -20.72
N THR A 469 -13.68 20.02 -21.25
CA THR A 469 -13.53 20.64 -22.56
C THR A 469 -13.53 19.56 -23.65
N GLU A 470 -14.23 19.81 -24.76
CA GLU A 470 -14.30 18.82 -25.84
C GLU A 470 -12.98 18.68 -26.61
N THR A 471 -12.06 19.64 -26.47
CA THR A 471 -10.80 19.72 -27.22
C THR A 471 -9.60 19.86 -26.29
N ILE A 472 -9.05 18.72 -25.85
CA ILE A 472 -7.78 18.63 -25.11
C ILE A 472 -6.67 18.32 -26.12
N SER A 473 -5.57 19.09 -26.10
CA SER A 473 -4.42 18.78 -26.97
C SER A 473 -3.77 17.44 -26.58
N ALA A 474 -3.08 16.79 -27.49
CA ALA A 474 -2.38 15.53 -27.19
C ALA A 474 -1.36 15.69 -26.04
N GLU A 475 -0.70 16.83 -25.95
CA GLU A 475 0.24 17.16 -24.87
C GLU A 475 -0.46 17.30 -23.52
N GLN A 476 -1.61 18.00 -23.49
CA GLN A 476 -2.42 18.14 -22.29
C GLN A 476 -3.01 16.80 -21.84
N ALA A 477 -3.48 15.96 -22.79
CA ALA A 477 -4.03 14.65 -22.51
C ALA A 477 -2.99 13.73 -21.83
N ALA A 478 -1.74 13.76 -22.30
CA ALA A 478 -0.64 12.96 -21.76
C ALA A 478 -0.05 13.52 -20.44
N THR A 479 -0.53 14.65 -19.94
CA THR A 479 0.00 15.31 -18.75
C THR A 479 -0.92 15.09 -17.54
N PHE A 480 -0.32 14.86 -16.36
CA PHE A 480 -1.02 14.80 -15.09
C PHE A 480 -0.68 16.02 -14.21
N THR A 481 -1.62 16.97 -14.15
CA THR A 481 -1.50 18.19 -13.35
C THR A 481 -2.72 18.35 -12.43
N PRO A 482 -2.67 17.82 -11.19
CA PRO A 482 -3.74 17.99 -10.21
C PRO A 482 -4.03 19.45 -9.88
N VAL A 483 -5.30 19.72 -9.55
CA VAL A 483 -5.82 21.05 -9.23
C VAL A 483 -5.68 21.29 -7.72
N ASP A 484 -5.04 22.38 -7.33
CA ASP A 484 -5.01 22.84 -5.93
C ASP A 484 -6.29 23.64 -5.65
N VAL A 485 -7.14 23.11 -4.77
CA VAL A 485 -8.47 23.67 -4.47
C VAL A 485 -8.59 24.19 -3.05
N ARG A 486 -7.49 24.16 -2.30
CA ARG A 486 -7.44 24.70 -0.95
C ARG A 486 -8.46 24.10 0.04
N VAL A 487 -8.70 22.79 -0.02
CA VAL A 487 -9.57 22.04 0.92
C VAL A 487 -8.76 21.02 1.72
N SER A 488 -9.12 20.75 2.99
CA SER A 488 -8.48 19.69 3.78
C SER A 488 -8.93 18.30 3.31
N LEU A 489 -8.10 17.27 3.55
CA LEU A 489 -8.43 15.89 3.19
C LEU A 489 -9.75 15.44 3.81
N GLU A 490 -9.96 15.75 5.08
CA GLU A 490 -11.17 15.37 5.83
C GLU A 490 -12.42 16.00 5.22
N LYS A 491 -12.38 17.30 4.89
CA LYS A 491 -13.54 17.97 4.28
C LYS A 491 -13.82 17.43 2.88
N ALA A 492 -12.78 17.11 2.12
CA ALA A 492 -12.95 16.50 0.80
C ALA A 492 -13.58 15.10 0.90
N ILE A 493 -13.12 14.26 1.84
CA ILE A 493 -13.71 12.93 2.11
C ILE A 493 -15.14 13.08 2.62
N ASP A 494 -15.41 14.01 3.55
CA ASP A 494 -16.75 14.25 4.11
C ASP A 494 -17.77 14.51 3.00
N GLU A 495 -17.43 15.39 2.06
CA GLU A 495 -18.26 15.75 0.90
C GLU A 495 -18.50 14.54 -0.01
N GLN A 496 -17.45 13.83 -0.39
CA GLN A 496 -17.60 12.64 -1.25
C GLN A 496 -18.42 11.53 -0.57
N MET A 497 -18.26 11.40 0.75
CA MET A 497 -19.05 10.48 1.55
C MET A 497 -20.53 10.86 1.58
N ALA A 498 -20.87 12.15 1.58
CA ALA A 498 -22.25 12.60 1.46
C ALA A 498 -22.87 12.18 0.11
N TRP A 499 -22.14 12.35 -1.01
CA TRP A 499 -22.61 11.95 -2.34
C TRP A 499 -22.87 10.45 -2.48
N ILE A 500 -21.94 9.59 -2.05
CA ILE A 500 -22.17 8.14 -2.12
C ILE A 500 -23.24 7.68 -1.13
N THR A 501 -23.37 8.34 0.04
CA THR A 501 -24.45 8.05 0.99
C THR A 501 -25.80 8.43 0.41
N ALA A 502 -25.90 9.55 -0.32
CA ALA A 502 -27.13 9.93 -1.04
C ALA A 502 -27.50 8.89 -2.11
N TRP A 503 -26.51 8.40 -2.86
CA TRP A 503 -26.70 7.27 -3.78
C TRP A 503 -27.22 6.02 -3.06
N ARG A 504 -26.64 5.65 -1.92
CA ARG A 504 -27.09 4.50 -1.11
C ARG A 504 -28.49 4.71 -0.53
N ILE A 505 -28.89 5.92 -0.15
CA ILE A 505 -30.28 6.21 0.26
C ILE A 505 -31.23 5.89 -0.90
N GLY A 506 -30.99 6.47 -2.08
CA GLY A 506 -31.85 6.26 -3.25
C GLY A 506 -31.84 4.82 -3.79
N ARG A 507 -30.70 4.12 -3.73
CA ARG A 507 -30.56 2.73 -4.22
C ARG A 507 -30.88 1.70 -3.16
N TYR A 508 -30.16 1.70 -2.03
CA TYR A 508 -30.26 0.68 -0.99
C TYR A 508 -31.44 0.91 -0.06
N ALA A 509 -31.51 2.06 0.62
CA ALA A 509 -32.55 2.29 1.63
C ALA A 509 -33.97 2.28 1.02
N ASN A 510 -34.14 2.92 -0.14
CA ASN A 510 -35.41 2.93 -0.87
C ASN A 510 -35.67 1.62 -1.66
N GLY A 511 -34.73 0.68 -1.67
CA GLY A 511 -34.89 -0.63 -2.31
C GLY A 511 -34.85 -0.64 -3.84
N SER A 512 -34.59 0.51 -4.50
CA SER A 512 -34.58 0.60 -5.96
C SER A 512 -33.43 -0.18 -6.61
N TYR A 513 -32.41 -0.57 -5.86
CA TYR A 513 -31.29 -1.40 -6.34
C TYR A 513 -31.73 -2.73 -6.95
N LYS A 514 -32.85 -3.32 -6.48
CA LYS A 514 -33.30 -4.67 -6.88
C LYS A 514 -33.59 -4.80 -8.38
N THR A 515 -33.93 -3.71 -9.05
CA THR A 515 -34.24 -3.67 -10.48
C THR A 515 -33.09 -3.13 -11.33
N ARG A 516 -31.95 -2.78 -10.72
CA ARG A 516 -30.81 -2.19 -11.42
C ARG A 516 -29.87 -3.27 -11.93
N ARG A 517 -29.25 -3.00 -13.08
CA ARG A 517 -28.37 -3.94 -13.78
C ARG A 517 -27.22 -4.42 -12.90
N PHE A 518 -26.55 -3.54 -12.18
CA PHE A 518 -25.43 -3.95 -11.30
C PHE A 518 -25.84 -5.04 -10.29
N TYR A 519 -27.04 -4.96 -9.71
CA TYR A 519 -27.51 -5.96 -8.76
C TYR A 519 -27.94 -7.26 -9.43
N VAL A 520 -28.65 -7.17 -10.56
CA VAL A 520 -29.07 -8.35 -11.34
C VAL A 520 -27.85 -9.10 -11.88
N ASP A 521 -26.88 -8.36 -12.42
CA ASP A 521 -25.69 -8.89 -13.06
C ASP A 521 -24.64 -9.36 -12.03
N ALA A 522 -24.75 -8.98 -10.76
CA ALA A 522 -23.93 -9.54 -9.69
C ALA A 522 -24.14 -11.05 -9.48
N ALA A 523 -25.23 -11.62 -9.97
CA ALA A 523 -25.45 -13.07 -10.01
C ALA A 523 -25.03 -13.73 -11.33
N ALA A 524 -24.79 -12.95 -12.37
CA ALA A 524 -24.52 -13.46 -13.71
C ALA A 524 -23.21 -14.26 -13.78
N SER A 525 -23.15 -15.20 -14.73
CA SER A 525 -21.99 -16.08 -14.97
C SER A 525 -21.53 -16.87 -13.73
N GLY A 526 -22.45 -17.23 -12.85
CA GLY A 526 -22.14 -18.02 -11.65
C GLY A 526 -21.48 -17.22 -10.52
N ARG A 527 -21.56 -15.88 -10.54
CA ARG A 527 -21.01 -15.01 -9.49
C ARG A 527 -21.77 -15.06 -8.16
N ASP A 528 -22.93 -15.71 -8.12
CA ASP A 528 -23.69 -16.01 -6.88
C ASP A 528 -23.94 -17.51 -6.69
N LYS A 529 -23.17 -18.38 -7.37
CA LYS A 529 -23.39 -19.84 -7.38
C LYS A 529 -23.25 -20.49 -6.01
N HIS A 530 -22.49 -19.88 -5.09
CA HIS A 530 -22.26 -20.45 -3.76
C HIS A 530 -23.40 -20.16 -2.80
N THR A 531 -24.52 -19.57 -3.22
CA THR A 531 -25.78 -19.65 -2.47
C THR A 531 -26.22 -21.10 -2.29
N ASP A 532 -25.89 -21.97 -3.24
CA ASP A 532 -25.95 -23.42 -3.10
C ASP A 532 -24.80 -23.91 -2.19
N ALA A 533 -25.18 -24.43 -1.02
CA ALA A 533 -24.25 -24.96 -0.03
C ALA A 533 -23.46 -26.19 -0.53
N ALA A 534 -24.05 -27.02 -1.40
CA ALA A 534 -23.39 -28.19 -1.95
C ALA A 534 -22.28 -27.80 -2.93
N LEU A 535 -22.54 -26.84 -3.83
CA LEU A 535 -21.52 -26.28 -4.73
C LEU A 535 -20.40 -25.59 -3.95
N ARG A 536 -20.76 -24.79 -2.93
CA ARG A 536 -19.79 -24.14 -2.05
C ARG A 536 -18.87 -25.15 -1.37
N GLN A 537 -19.42 -26.23 -0.83
CA GLN A 537 -18.63 -27.27 -0.16
C GLN A 537 -17.78 -28.07 -1.15
N ALA A 538 -18.28 -28.35 -2.36
CA ALA A 538 -17.54 -29.04 -3.40
C ALA A 538 -16.30 -28.25 -3.85
N ASP A 539 -16.47 -26.96 -4.15
CA ASP A 539 -15.37 -26.08 -4.58
C ASP A 539 -14.35 -25.88 -3.45
N LYS A 540 -14.80 -25.77 -2.19
CA LYS A 540 -13.92 -25.74 -1.02
C LYS A 540 -13.09 -27.02 -0.90
N ASN A 541 -13.71 -28.19 -1.03
CA ASN A 541 -13.02 -29.49 -1.01
C ASN A 541 -12.00 -29.61 -2.15
N GLN A 542 -12.35 -29.11 -3.35
CA GLN A 542 -11.44 -29.10 -4.50
C GLN A 542 -10.20 -28.24 -4.22
N ARG A 543 -10.39 -27.03 -3.68
CA ARG A 543 -9.29 -26.14 -3.28
C ARG A 543 -8.40 -26.79 -2.21
N ASP A 544 -9.00 -27.42 -1.20
CA ASP A 544 -8.26 -28.09 -0.12
C ASP A 544 -7.46 -29.30 -0.64
N ALA A 545 -8.00 -30.05 -1.59
CA ALA A 545 -7.27 -31.12 -2.27
C ALA A 545 -6.06 -30.59 -3.06
N GLN A 546 -6.20 -29.46 -3.76
CA GLN A 546 -5.08 -28.79 -4.45
C GLN A 546 -4.00 -28.35 -3.45
N GLN A 547 -4.40 -27.72 -2.34
CA GLN A 547 -3.47 -27.32 -1.29
C GLN A 547 -2.73 -28.50 -0.67
N LYS A 548 -3.43 -29.62 -0.43
CA LYS A 548 -2.81 -30.86 0.05
C LYS A 548 -1.78 -31.40 -0.94
N SER A 549 -2.12 -31.46 -2.23
CA SER A 549 -1.21 -31.89 -3.30
C SER A 549 0.06 -31.04 -3.33
N VAL A 550 -0.07 -29.71 -3.25
CA VAL A 550 1.07 -28.79 -3.19
C VAL A 550 1.91 -29.03 -1.93
N LYS A 551 1.29 -29.20 -0.75
CA LYS A 551 2.01 -29.49 0.50
C LYS A 551 2.77 -30.82 0.43
N ASP A 552 2.19 -31.85 -0.18
CA ASP A 552 2.85 -33.14 -0.37
C ASP A 552 4.02 -33.04 -1.36
N ALA A 553 3.88 -32.26 -2.44
CA ALA A 553 4.99 -31.95 -3.35
C ALA A 553 6.14 -31.23 -2.63
N ARG A 554 5.84 -30.23 -1.78
CA ARG A 554 6.85 -29.54 -0.95
C ARG A 554 7.58 -30.50 -0.02
N LYS A 555 6.86 -31.41 0.67
CA LYS A 555 7.46 -32.41 1.56
C LYS A 555 8.43 -33.33 0.80
N LYS A 556 8.06 -33.77 -0.41
CA LYS A 556 8.94 -34.58 -1.27
C LYS A 556 10.22 -33.83 -1.66
N ILE A 557 10.11 -32.55 -2.00
CA ILE A 557 11.27 -31.70 -2.30
C ILE A 557 12.15 -31.53 -1.04
N ALA A 558 11.54 -31.22 0.10
CA ALA A 558 12.22 -30.99 1.38
C ALA A 558 12.97 -32.23 1.90
N ALA A 559 12.47 -33.44 1.65
CA ALA A 559 13.14 -34.69 2.03
C ALA A 559 14.53 -34.85 1.37
N GLY A 560 14.77 -34.20 0.22
CA GLY A 560 16.05 -34.21 -0.48
C GLY A 560 16.89 -32.95 -0.27
N MET A 561 16.52 -32.05 0.64
CA MET A 561 17.24 -30.81 0.94
C MET A 561 18.19 -30.99 2.11
N LYS A 562 19.39 -30.42 2.01
CA LYS A 562 20.32 -30.32 3.16
C LYS A 562 19.79 -29.28 4.15
N ARG A 563 20.16 -29.42 5.43
CA ARG A 563 19.81 -28.43 6.47
C ARG A 563 20.41 -27.07 6.09
N GLY A 564 19.56 -26.06 5.96
CA GLY A 564 19.95 -24.70 5.57
C GLY A 564 20.01 -24.45 4.06
N GLU A 565 19.70 -25.43 3.21
CA GLU A 565 19.62 -25.24 1.76
C GLU A 565 18.36 -24.46 1.36
N PHE A 566 18.52 -23.43 0.52
CA PHE A 566 17.39 -22.71 -0.08
C PHE A 566 16.95 -23.37 -1.40
N ARG A 567 15.62 -23.50 -1.58
CA ARG A 567 15.01 -23.87 -2.87
C ARG A 567 13.69 -23.13 -3.05
N LEU A 568 13.39 -22.76 -4.30
CA LEU A 568 12.08 -22.26 -4.68
C LEU A 568 11.05 -23.39 -4.61
N LEU A 569 10.12 -23.28 -3.66
CA LEU A 569 9.08 -24.28 -3.45
C LEU A 569 7.79 -23.91 -4.23
N PRO A 570 6.99 -24.91 -4.65
CA PRO A 570 5.71 -24.67 -5.30
C PRO A 570 4.75 -23.81 -4.47
N GLN A 571 4.05 -22.89 -5.11
CA GLN A 571 3.09 -21.97 -4.47
C GLN A 571 1.74 -22.65 -4.20
N GLY A 572 1.07 -22.23 -3.13
CA GLY A 572 -0.27 -22.68 -2.77
C GLY A 572 -1.34 -22.08 -3.69
N PRO A 573 -2.49 -22.77 -3.87
CA PRO A 573 -3.63 -22.17 -4.55
C PRO A 573 -4.20 -21.00 -3.76
N LYS A 574 -4.94 -20.11 -4.43
CA LYS A 574 -5.65 -19.01 -3.77
C LYS A 574 -6.61 -19.53 -2.71
N ASP A 575 -6.80 -18.77 -1.65
CA ASP A 575 -7.78 -19.09 -0.62
C ASP A 575 -9.18 -19.14 -1.23
N PHE A 576 -9.99 -20.08 -0.74
CA PHE A 576 -11.37 -20.21 -1.18
C PHE A 576 -12.13 -18.95 -0.78
N ASP A 577 -12.66 -18.25 -1.77
CA ASP A 577 -13.55 -17.11 -1.59
C ASP A 577 -14.88 -17.40 -2.28
N ALA A 578 -15.97 -17.18 -1.56
CA ALA A 578 -17.27 -17.59 -2.03
C ALA A 578 -17.85 -16.57 -3.01
N ALA A 579 -18.08 -16.98 -4.25
CA ALA A 579 -18.95 -16.32 -5.23
C ALA A 579 -20.39 -16.13 -4.69
N LEU A 580 -20.59 -15.00 -4.01
CA LEU A 580 -21.83 -14.56 -3.37
C LEU A 580 -22.16 -13.11 -3.74
N GLY A 581 -21.80 -12.66 -4.94
CA GLY A 581 -21.83 -11.24 -5.31
C GLY A 581 -23.20 -10.58 -5.12
N GLN A 582 -24.28 -11.21 -5.58
CA GLN A 582 -25.64 -10.67 -5.42
C GLN A 582 -26.11 -10.76 -3.97
N THR A 583 -25.83 -11.88 -3.31
CA THR A 583 -26.19 -12.11 -1.90
C THR A 583 -25.52 -11.07 -1.00
N GLN A 584 -24.22 -10.83 -1.18
CA GLN A 584 -23.42 -9.85 -0.46
C GLN A 584 -23.95 -8.42 -0.65
N LEU A 585 -24.27 -8.02 -1.89
CA LEU A 585 -24.85 -6.71 -2.18
C LEU A 585 -26.24 -6.53 -1.55
N ARG A 586 -27.09 -7.56 -1.58
CA ARG A 586 -28.42 -7.52 -0.95
C ARG A 586 -28.30 -7.28 0.55
N GLU A 587 -27.45 -8.06 1.20
CA GLU A 587 -27.26 -7.96 2.65
C GLU A 587 -26.60 -6.64 3.05
N ALA A 588 -25.67 -6.11 2.24
CA ALA A 588 -25.13 -4.76 2.38
C ALA A 588 -26.20 -3.67 2.27
N ALA A 589 -27.09 -3.77 1.28
CA ALA A 589 -28.18 -2.82 1.10
C ALA A 589 -29.16 -2.83 2.28
N GLU A 590 -29.48 -4.02 2.78
CA GLU A 590 -30.34 -4.19 3.96
C GLU A 590 -29.69 -3.60 5.23
N GLU A 591 -28.40 -3.83 5.41
CA GLU A 591 -27.65 -3.23 6.51
C GLU A 591 -27.66 -1.70 6.45
N PHE A 592 -27.38 -1.12 5.27
CA PHE A 592 -27.44 0.33 5.06
C PHE A 592 -28.83 0.88 5.40
N ARG A 593 -29.89 0.19 4.95
CA ARG A 593 -31.29 0.57 5.19
C ARG A 593 -31.60 0.60 6.69
N GLN A 594 -31.18 -0.42 7.43
CA GLN A 594 -31.38 -0.50 8.89
C GLN A 594 -30.66 0.65 9.60
N ASP A 595 -29.40 0.91 9.24
CA ASP A 595 -28.62 2.02 9.82
C ASP A 595 -29.27 3.38 9.54
N TYR A 596 -29.70 3.61 8.29
CA TYR A 596 -30.31 4.88 7.88
C TYR A 596 -31.60 5.19 8.64
N HIS A 597 -32.43 4.18 8.89
CA HIS A 597 -33.67 4.31 9.66
C HIS A 597 -33.46 4.23 11.19
N GLY A 598 -32.23 4.02 11.66
CA GLY A 598 -31.92 3.90 13.09
C GLY A 598 -32.52 2.65 13.75
N VAL A 599 -32.76 1.59 12.97
CA VAL A 599 -33.28 0.32 13.47
C VAL A 599 -32.14 -0.42 14.18
N ALA A 600 -32.35 -0.79 15.43
CA ALA A 600 -31.36 -1.55 16.20
C ALA A 600 -31.13 -2.92 15.55
N ARG A 601 -29.87 -3.23 15.25
CA ARG A 601 -29.45 -4.57 14.83
C ARG A 601 -29.55 -5.50 16.04
N GLU A 602 -30.00 -6.74 15.84
CA GLU A 602 -29.92 -7.76 16.89
C GLU A 602 -28.45 -8.14 17.14
N THR A 603 -27.78 -7.43 18.05
CA THR A 603 -26.46 -7.83 18.56
C THR A 603 -26.62 -8.43 19.95
N GLN A 604 -27.07 -9.68 20.03
CA GLN A 604 -27.01 -10.46 21.26
C GLN A 604 -25.64 -11.17 21.34
N GLY A 605 -24.71 -10.64 22.13
CA GLY A 605 -23.46 -11.33 22.42
C GLY A 605 -22.52 -10.57 23.36
N GLU A 606 -22.01 -11.27 24.37
CA GLU A 606 -20.74 -10.90 25.01
C GLU A 606 -19.61 -11.31 24.05
N TRP A 607 -18.78 -10.35 23.65
CA TRP A 607 -17.73 -10.61 22.66
C TRP A 607 -16.41 -10.90 23.36
N PHE A 608 -15.97 -12.14 23.26
CA PHE A 608 -14.71 -12.60 23.81
C PHE A 608 -13.64 -12.64 22.71
N TYR A 609 -12.57 -11.86 22.89
CA TYR A 609 -11.44 -11.86 21.97
C TYR A 609 -10.22 -12.49 22.64
N PRO A 610 -9.82 -13.71 22.23
CA PRO A 610 -8.52 -14.22 22.61
C PRO A 610 -7.47 -13.34 21.93
N ALA A 611 -6.63 -12.60 22.67
CA ALA A 611 -5.46 -12.03 22.00
C ALA A 611 -4.58 -13.22 21.63
N ILE A 612 -4.32 -13.35 20.34
CA ILE A 612 -3.56 -14.45 19.78
C ILE A 612 -2.18 -14.43 20.45
N GLY A 613 -1.92 -15.43 21.28
CA GLY A 613 -0.62 -15.67 21.91
C GLY A 613 0.40 -15.92 20.82
N GLY A 614 1.19 -14.91 20.48
CA GLY A 614 2.20 -15.04 19.43
C GLY A 614 2.78 -13.73 18.89
N LEU A 615 2.19 -12.56 19.18
CA LEU A 615 2.65 -11.30 18.61
C LEU A 615 3.16 -10.35 19.70
N GLN A 616 4.46 -10.41 19.97
CA GLN A 616 5.16 -9.51 20.90
C GLN A 616 5.29 -8.06 20.38
N SER A 617 4.67 -7.75 19.24
CA SER A 617 4.78 -6.46 18.52
C SER A 617 3.43 -5.78 18.28
N THR A 618 2.34 -6.27 18.88
CA THR A 618 0.99 -5.81 18.53
C THR A 618 0.61 -4.46 19.14
N LEU A 619 -0.09 -3.63 18.35
CA LEU A 619 -0.73 -2.39 18.73
C LEU A 619 -2.25 -2.49 18.56
N TYR A 620 -3.01 -2.51 19.64
CA TYR A 620 -4.46 -2.37 19.57
C TYR A 620 -4.87 -1.04 20.17
N LEU A 621 -5.68 -0.28 19.45
CA LEU A 621 -6.32 0.93 19.94
C LEU A 621 -7.83 0.66 20.01
N LEU A 622 -8.58 1.25 20.93
CA LEU A 622 -10.04 1.33 20.86
C LEU A 622 -10.42 2.57 20.09
N ASN A 623 -11.48 2.44 19.32
CA ASN A 623 -12.22 3.56 18.78
C ASN A 623 -13.65 3.51 19.29
N THR A 624 -14.06 4.51 20.06
CA THR A 624 -15.46 4.74 20.43
C THR A 624 -15.99 5.82 19.51
N ASP A 625 -15.97 5.60 18.20
CA ASP A 625 -16.46 6.56 17.20
C ASP A 625 -17.67 7.30 17.77
N ASN A 626 -17.78 8.62 17.57
CA ASN A 626 -19.02 9.32 17.87
C ASN A 626 -20.06 8.86 16.83
N GLU A 627 -20.52 7.62 16.96
CA GLU A 627 -21.28 6.89 15.96
C GLU A 627 -22.54 7.67 15.62
N TYR A 628 -23.21 8.23 16.64
CA TYR A 628 -24.37 9.07 16.43
C TYR A 628 -24.03 10.39 15.73
N GLY A 629 -22.95 11.06 16.13
CA GLY A 629 -22.53 12.32 15.51
C GLY A 629 -22.11 12.17 14.05
N GLU A 630 -21.34 11.12 13.72
CA GLU A 630 -20.98 10.78 12.34
C GLU A 630 -22.20 10.37 11.54
N TRP A 631 -23.06 9.50 12.11
CA TRP A 631 -24.31 9.10 11.48
C TRP A 631 -25.19 10.30 11.14
N LEU A 632 -25.43 11.19 12.11
CA LEU A 632 -26.27 12.37 11.93
C LEU A 632 -25.68 13.31 10.88
N LYS A 633 -24.37 13.55 10.92
CA LYS A 633 -23.67 14.40 9.96
C LYS A 633 -23.75 13.82 8.55
N MET A 634 -23.41 12.55 8.37
CA MET A 634 -23.45 11.88 7.07
C MET A 634 -24.87 11.82 6.51
N LYS A 635 -25.85 11.46 7.35
CA LYS A 635 -27.27 11.41 6.98
C LYS A 635 -27.76 12.78 6.51
N THR A 636 -27.58 13.80 7.34
CA THR A 636 -28.07 15.16 7.03
C THR A 636 -27.41 15.69 5.76
N ALA A 637 -26.10 15.51 5.61
CA ALA A 637 -25.39 15.94 4.40
C ALA A 637 -25.90 15.21 3.15
N ALA A 638 -26.06 13.87 3.23
CA ALA A 638 -26.55 13.06 2.12
C ALA A 638 -27.97 13.41 1.68
N GLU A 639 -28.87 13.70 2.63
CA GLU A 639 -30.25 14.11 2.34
C GLU A 639 -30.30 15.38 1.48
N THR A 640 -29.33 16.30 1.62
CA THR A 640 -29.25 17.52 0.77
C THR A 640 -28.88 17.23 -0.70
N HIS A 641 -28.30 16.07 -0.99
CA HIS A 641 -27.90 15.67 -2.34
C HIS A 641 -28.89 14.70 -3.00
N LEU A 642 -29.87 14.20 -2.24
CA LEU A 642 -30.76 13.14 -2.69
C LEU A 642 -31.56 13.56 -3.92
N ASP A 643 -32.21 14.72 -3.89
CA ASP A 643 -33.03 15.22 -4.99
C ASP A 643 -32.21 15.58 -6.23
N VAL A 644 -30.91 15.86 -6.05
CA VAL A 644 -29.99 16.09 -7.17
C VAL A 644 -29.73 14.79 -7.93
N LEU A 645 -29.44 13.70 -7.20
CA LEU A 645 -29.21 12.38 -7.80
C LEU A 645 -30.51 11.69 -8.25
N PHE A 646 -31.61 11.88 -7.52
CA PHE A 646 -32.90 11.22 -7.73
C PHE A 646 -34.02 12.27 -7.79
N PRO A 647 -34.15 13.00 -8.91
CA PRO A 647 -35.14 14.07 -9.02
C PRO A 647 -36.56 13.52 -9.02
N ALA A 648 -37.51 14.30 -8.47
CA ALA A 648 -38.92 13.94 -8.41
C ALA A 648 -39.57 13.67 -9.78
N ALA A 649 -39.03 14.29 -10.85
CA ALA A 649 -39.45 14.05 -12.23
C ALA A 649 -38.99 12.69 -12.80
N GLY A 650 -38.23 11.90 -12.02
CA GLY A 650 -37.72 10.59 -12.40
C GLY A 650 -36.30 10.62 -12.96
N GLU A 651 -35.60 9.50 -12.88
CA GLU A 651 -34.17 9.38 -13.23
C GLU A 651 -33.85 9.73 -14.69
N GLU A 652 -34.79 9.51 -15.62
CA GLU A 652 -34.62 9.87 -17.03
C GLU A 652 -34.52 11.39 -17.23
N SER A 653 -35.13 12.19 -16.36
CA SER A 653 -35.13 13.66 -16.47
C SER A 653 -33.74 14.28 -16.33
N ASN A 654 -32.78 13.59 -15.68
CA ASN A 654 -31.41 14.07 -15.51
C ASN A 654 -30.35 13.10 -16.05
N ALA A 655 -30.72 12.06 -16.80
CA ALA A 655 -29.82 10.98 -17.22
C ALA A 655 -28.58 11.49 -17.99
N GLY A 656 -28.75 12.49 -18.86
CA GLY A 656 -27.66 13.14 -19.61
C GLY A 656 -26.96 14.29 -18.89
N LEU A 657 -27.42 14.68 -17.70
CA LEU A 657 -26.82 15.76 -16.90
C LEU A 657 -25.73 15.20 -15.97
N PRO A 658 -24.83 16.05 -15.43
CA PRO A 658 -23.78 15.59 -14.52
C PRO A 658 -24.30 14.72 -13.36
N ALA A 659 -25.45 15.05 -12.78
CA ALA A 659 -26.07 14.26 -11.72
C ALA A 659 -26.49 12.83 -12.15
N GLY A 660 -27.10 12.67 -13.33
CA GLY A 660 -27.44 11.35 -13.87
C GLY A 660 -26.20 10.53 -14.22
N LEU A 661 -25.15 11.18 -14.75
CA LEU A 661 -23.87 10.53 -15.05
C LEU A 661 -23.11 10.11 -13.78
N VAL A 662 -23.17 10.89 -12.70
CA VAL A 662 -22.62 10.51 -11.39
C VAL A 662 -23.40 9.36 -10.78
N ARG A 663 -24.73 9.38 -10.87
CA ARG A 663 -25.56 8.23 -10.47
C ARG A 663 -25.16 6.96 -11.24
N ALA A 664 -24.92 7.07 -12.55
CA ALA A 664 -24.45 5.96 -13.38
C ALA A 664 -23.02 5.51 -13.02
N LEU A 665 -22.12 6.42 -12.64
CA LEU A 665 -20.79 6.08 -12.12
C LEU A 665 -20.89 5.19 -10.87
N PHE A 666 -21.76 5.58 -9.92
CA PHE A 666 -21.98 4.78 -8.72
C PHE A 666 -22.68 3.44 -9.01
N ASP A 667 -23.65 3.43 -9.93
CA ASP A 667 -24.36 2.20 -10.33
C ASP A 667 -23.39 1.21 -11.01
N ASP A 668 -22.58 1.66 -11.95
CA ASP A 668 -21.89 0.76 -12.88
C ASP A 668 -20.37 0.64 -12.65
N GLN A 669 -19.74 1.51 -11.86
CA GLN A 669 -18.28 1.53 -11.71
C GLN A 669 -17.75 1.50 -10.28
N VAL A 670 -18.44 2.16 -9.34
CA VAL A 670 -18.01 2.13 -7.93
C VAL A 670 -18.45 0.80 -7.31
N HIS A 671 -17.47 0.03 -6.84
CA HIS A 671 -17.71 -1.19 -6.09
C HIS A 671 -18.14 -0.85 -4.66
N ASP A 672 -18.68 -1.85 -3.95
CA ASP A 672 -18.97 -1.80 -2.53
C ASP A 672 -18.05 -2.76 -1.79
N SER A 673 -16.91 -2.24 -1.33
CA SER A 673 -15.89 -3.06 -0.68
C SER A 673 -16.37 -3.66 0.65
N ARG A 674 -17.35 -3.02 1.31
CA ARG A 674 -17.98 -3.50 2.54
C ARG A 674 -18.92 -4.69 2.31
N ALA A 675 -19.53 -4.81 1.13
CA ALA A 675 -20.36 -5.95 0.78
C ALA A 675 -19.57 -7.27 0.75
N TRP A 676 -18.32 -7.22 0.26
CA TRP A 676 -17.49 -8.41 0.00
C TRP A 676 -16.49 -8.73 1.12
N PHE A 677 -15.82 -7.73 1.70
CA PHE A 677 -14.57 -7.95 2.44
C PHE A 677 -14.68 -8.97 3.60
N MET A 678 -13.84 -10.01 3.55
CA MET A 678 -13.76 -11.11 4.52
C MET A 678 -15.08 -11.84 4.81
N HIS A 679 -16.13 -11.63 4.01
CA HIS A 679 -17.46 -12.19 4.23
C HIS A 679 -17.43 -13.72 4.36
N ASN A 680 -16.71 -14.39 3.46
CA ASN A 680 -16.55 -15.84 3.51
C ASN A 680 -15.74 -16.33 4.73
N ALA A 681 -14.76 -15.56 5.19
CA ALA A 681 -13.92 -15.91 6.33
C ALA A 681 -14.62 -15.69 7.69
N LEU A 682 -15.46 -14.66 7.78
CA LEU A 682 -16.18 -14.28 9.00
C LEU A 682 -17.59 -14.86 9.07
N GLY A 683 -18.12 -15.40 7.97
CA GLY A 683 -19.51 -15.82 7.84
C GLY A 683 -20.51 -14.67 7.83
N THR A 684 -20.03 -13.42 7.88
CA THR A 684 -20.80 -12.17 7.89
C THR A 684 -19.89 -10.99 7.49
N ARG A 685 -20.46 -9.80 7.28
CA ARG A 685 -19.69 -8.54 7.10
C ARG A 685 -19.03 -8.11 8.41
N GLU A 686 -18.08 -7.16 8.35
CA GLU A 686 -17.42 -6.58 9.54
C GLU A 686 -18.45 -6.22 10.64
N PRO A 687 -18.51 -6.98 11.76
CA PRO A 687 -19.63 -6.91 12.71
C PRO A 687 -19.80 -5.54 13.40
N TRP A 688 -18.71 -4.78 13.49
CA TRP A 688 -18.62 -3.49 14.19
C TRP A 688 -18.43 -2.31 13.26
N GLY A 689 -18.29 -2.56 11.96
CA GLY A 689 -18.30 -1.47 11.00
C GLY A 689 -19.75 -1.08 10.65
N GLY A 690 -19.89 0.02 9.93
CA GLY A 690 -21.16 0.43 9.33
C GLY A 690 -20.92 1.42 8.21
N TYR A 691 -21.95 1.72 7.43
CA TYR A 691 -21.86 2.70 6.35
C TYR A 691 -21.90 4.16 6.84
N PHE A 692 -22.30 4.38 8.08
CA PHE A 692 -22.42 5.70 8.69
C PHE A 692 -21.20 6.03 9.57
N ARG A 693 -20.01 5.76 9.04
CA ARG A 693 -18.73 6.08 9.67
C ARG A 693 -17.78 6.65 8.63
N TYR A 694 -17.03 7.67 9.00
CA TYR A 694 -15.93 8.17 8.18
C TYR A 694 -14.74 7.21 8.24
N ARG A 695 -13.99 7.17 7.14
CA ARG A 695 -12.73 6.44 7.07
C ARG A 695 -11.77 6.98 8.15
N MET A 696 -11.07 6.07 8.82
CA MET A 696 -9.94 6.45 9.66
C MET A 696 -8.78 6.93 8.78
N VAL A 697 -8.19 8.05 9.15
CA VAL A 697 -7.06 8.67 8.45
C VAL A 697 -5.95 8.96 9.45
N TYR A 698 -4.77 8.42 9.19
CA TYR A 698 -3.53 8.74 9.89
C TYR A 698 -2.76 9.83 9.15
N SER A 699 -2.14 10.75 9.90
CA SER A 699 -1.25 11.80 9.41
C SER A 699 -0.03 11.84 10.32
N GLY A 700 1.00 11.11 9.92
CA GLY A 700 2.13 10.86 10.81
C GLY A 700 1.69 10.14 12.08
N ARG A 701 1.91 10.77 13.23
CA ARG A 701 1.52 10.27 14.55
C ARG A 701 0.11 10.68 14.99
N GLU A 702 -0.58 11.48 14.17
CA GLU A 702 -1.95 11.93 14.43
C GLU A 702 -3.00 11.07 13.69
N SER A 703 -4.22 11.10 14.20
CA SER A 703 -5.40 10.49 13.58
C SER A 703 -6.59 11.45 13.55
N ASN A 704 -7.41 11.39 12.49
CA ASN A 704 -8.62 12.20 12.39
C ASN A 704 -9.67 11.86 13.48
N LYS A 705 -9.59 10.64 14.02
CA LYS A 705 -10.47 10.09 15.05
C LYS A 705 -9.70 9.87 16.35
N PRO A 706 -10.30 10.14 17.53
CA PRO A 706 -9.64 9.88 18.81
C PRO A 706 -9.56 8.37 19.09
N LEU A 707 -8.40 7.89 19.53
CA LEU A 707 -8.12 6.48 19.79
C LEU A 707 -7.54 6.28 21.19
N SER A 708 -7.85 5.16 21.83
CA SER A 708 -7.35 4.79 23.17
C SER A 708 -6.48 3.53 23.10
N PRO A 709 -5.23 3.52 23.58
CA PRO A 709 -4.37 2.34 23.44
C PRO A 709 -4.72 1.21 24.43
N LEU A 710 -4.73 -0.03 23.94
CA LEU A 710 -4.97 -1.27 24.70
C LEU A 710 -3.72 -2.12 24.89
N ILE A 711 -3.04 -2.44 23.79
CA ILE A 711 -1.78 -3.19 23.77
C ILE A 711 -0.79 -2.39 22.95
N ILE A 712 0.46 -2.27 23.41
CA ILE A 712 1.56 -1.70 22.66
C ILE A 712 2.75 -2.64 22.78
N ALA A 713 3.37 -3.00 21.65
CA ALA A 713 4.51 -3.93 21.61
C ALA A 713 4.25 -5.21 22.42
N GLY A 714 3.05 -5.78 22.30
CA GLY A 714 2.65 -7.00 23.02
C GLY A 714 2.44 -6.85 24.54
N ALA A 715 2.54 -5.64 25.09
CA ALA A 715 2.27 -5.36 26.51
C ALA A 715 0.95 -4.59 26.68
N VAL A 716 0.18 -4.93 27.72
CA VAL A 716 -1.07 -4.23 28.06
C VAL A 716 -0.75 -2.85 28.60
N VAL A 717 -1.39 -1.83 28.03
CA VAL A 717 -1.14 -0.43 28.40
C VAL A 717 -1.56 -0.19 29.85
N GLY A 718 -0.61 0.29 30.65
CA GLY A 718 -0.82 0.56 32.07
C GLY A 718 -0.87 -0.68 32.96
N ALA A 719 -0.52 -1.88 32.48
CA ALA A 719 -0.37 -3.06 33.32
C ALA A 719 0.93 -3.03 34.15
N ALA A 720 0.90 -3.63 35.35
CA ALA A 720 2.05 -3.72 36.24
C ALA A 720 3.07 -4.81 35.84
N THR A 721 2.67 -5.78 35.02
CA THR A 721 3.47 -6.94 34.62
C THR A 721 3.32 -7.24 33.13
N LEU A 722 4.35 -7.86 32.54
CA LEU A 722 4.25 -8.44 31.20
C LEU A 722 3.53 -9.80 31.30
N ALA A 723 2.43 -9.97 30.56
CA ALA A 723 1.69 -11.22 30.48
C ALA A 723 2.07 -12.00 29.21
N GLY A 724 2.17 -13.34 29.29
CA GLY A 724 2.54 -14.22 28.17
C GLY A 724 1.43 -14.43 27.14
N GLY A 725 0.19 -14.07 27.50
CA GLY A 725 -0.98 -14.07 26.64
C GLY A 725 -2.13 -13.35 27.34
N VAL A 726 -2.84 -12.49 26.61
CA VAL A 726 -3.88 -11.61 27.17
C VAL A 726 -5.18 -11.83 26.40
N ALA A 727 -6.33 -11.72 27.05
CA ALA A 727 -7.62 -11.55 26.40
C ALA A 727 -8.20 -10.21 26.82
N PHE A 728 -8.90 -9.55 25.91
CA PHE A 728 -9.68 -8.35 26.25
C PHE A 728 -11.15 -8.72 26.25
N ILE A 729 -11.81 -8.44 27.36
CA ILE A 729 -13.27 -8.41 27.45
C ILE A 729 -13.67 -6.96 27.18
N ILE A 730 -14.42 -6.74 26.10
CA ILE A 730 -14.96 -5.44 25.74
C ILE A 730 -16.47 -5.48 25.96
N ARG A 731 -16.97 -4.64 26.88
CA ARG A 731 -18.40 -4.52 27.17
C ARG A 731 -18.93 -3.21 26.62
N GLN A 732 -20.03 -3.29 25.88
CA GLN A 732 -20.74 -2.13 25.39
C GLN A 732 -21.80 -1.72 26.41
N ASN A 733 -21.66 -0.54 27.03
CA ASN A 733 -22.66 -0.02 27.94
C ASN A 733 -23.69 0.82 27.14
N ASN A 734 -24.83 0.21 26.80
CA ASN A 734 -25.95 0.90 26.15
C ASN A 734 -26.80 1.63 27.19
N SER A 735 -26.26 2.66 27.84
CA SER A 735 -27.05 3.51 28.73
C SER A 735 -27.80 4.59 27.94
N ARG A 736 -28.90 4.20 27.27
CA ARG A 736 -29.84 5.16 26.67
C ARG A 736 -30.60 6.00 27.72
N ASP A 737 -30.66 5.56 28.98
CA ASP A 737 -31.60 6.07 30.00
C ASP A 737 -31.00 6.85 31.19
N ARG A 738 -29.71 7.21 31.19
CA ARG A 738 -29.14 8.02 32.29
C ARG A 738 -28.20 9.11 31.80
N LEU A 739 -28.77 10.28 31.44
CA LEU A 739 -28.29 11.61 31.85
C LEU A 739 -29.18 12.70 31.21
N LEU A 740 -30.26 13.06 31.90
CA LEU A 740 -31.15 14.19 31.54
C LEU A 740 -30.67 15.53 32.13
N GLY A 741 -29.38 15.69 32.43
CA GLY A 741 -28.88 16.87 33.12
C GLY A 741 -27.43 17.23 32.75
N ALA A 742 -27.27 18.42 32.18
CA ALA A 742 -26.04 19.12 31.79
C ALA A 742 -25.35 18.64 30.49
N ALA A 743 -25.55 19.46 29.44
CA ALA A 743 -24.79 19.51 28.18
C ALA A 743 -24.76 18.24 27.30
N GLY A 744 -25.84 18.04 26.54
CA GLY A 744 -25.74 17.66 25.11
C GLY A 744 -25.13 16.31 24.71
N MET A 745 -25.00 15.32 25.60
CA MET A 745 -24.55 13.97 25.24
C MET A 745 -25.68 12.94 25.41
N PHE A 746 -26.56 12.85 24.40
CA PHE A 746 -27.34 11.63 24.17
C PHE A 746 -26.53 10.70 23.26
N GLY A 747 -26.20 9.50 23.75
CA GLY A 747 -25.72 8.39 22.90
C GLY A 747 -24.21 8.16 22.81
N ALA A 748 -23.42 8.47 23.85
CA ALA A 748 -22.05 7.96 23.92
C ALA A 748 -22.09 6.46 24.27
N ILE A 749 -21.77 5.59 23.31
CA ILE A 749 -21.45 4.20 23.62
C ILE A 749 -20.16 4.21 24.44
N SER A 750 -20.25 3.92 25.75
CA SER A 750 -19.06 3.72 26.56
C SER A 750 -18.63 2.25 26.44
N LEU A 751 -17.44 2.02 25.90
CA LEU A 751 -16.81 0.71 25.90
C LEU A 751 -16.00 0.55 27.19
N GLU A 752 -16.36 -0.42 28.02
CA GLU A 752 -15.53 -0.85 29.15
C GLU A 752 -14.62 -1.98 28.71
N THR A 753 -13.31 -1.86 28.96
CA THR A 753 -12.35 -2.91 28.62
C THR A 753 -11.63 -3.46 29.84
N GLN A 754 -11.64 -4.78 29.96
CA GLN A 754 -10.90 -5.51 30.98
C GLN A 754 -9.89 -6.44 30.33
N ALA A 755 -8.61 -6.28 30.69
CA ALA A 755 -7.55 -7.19 30.28
C ALA A 755 -7.49 -8.38 31.25
N VAL A 756 -7.45 -9.60 30.71
CA VAL A 756 -7.44 -10.86 31.45
C VAL A 756 -6.25 -11.69 30.98
N ASP A 757 -5.51 -12.31 31.90
CA ASP A 757 -4.43 -13.23 31.55
C ASP A 757 -5.01 -14.55 31.04
N LEU A 758 -4.59 -15.00 29.85
CA LEU A 758 -5.17 -16.17 29.18
C LEU A 758 -4.92 -17.49 29.92
N LEU A 759 -3.81 -17.60 30.66
CA LEU A 759 -3.43 -18.83 31.35
C LEU A 759 -4.16 -18.98 32.68
N SER A 760 -4.32 -17.88 33.42
CA SER A 760 -4.94 -17.88 34.74
C SER A 760 -6.43 -17.51 34.72
N GLY A 761 -6.93 -16.92 33.63
CA GLY A 761 -8.29 -16.40 33.53
C GLY A 761 -8.58 -15.21 34.46
N LYS A 762 -7.55 -14.60 35.07
CA LYS A 762 -7.69 -13.52 36.05
C LYS A 762 -7.43 -12.13 35.44
N PRO A 763 -8.07 -11.06 35.93
CA PRO A 763 -7.80 -9.71 35.48
C PRO A 763 -6.33 -9.31 35.69
N ILE A 764 -5.75 -8.62 34.72
CA ILE A 764 -4.38 -8.11 34.80
C ILE A 764 -4.36 -6.84 35.67
N PRO A 765 -3.51 -6.78 36.72
CA PRO A 765 -3.44 -5.62 37.60
C PRO A 765 -2.87 -4.39 36.88
N MET A 766 -3.53 -3.25 37.06
CA MET A 766 -3.18 -1.97 36.44
C MET A 766 -2.41 -1.08 37.41
N LEU A 767 -1.45 -0.31 36.90
CA LEU A 767 -0.67 0.67 37.67
C LEU A 767 -1.50 1.92 37.99
N PRO A 768 -1.17 2.65 39.08
CA PRO A 768 -1.68 4.00 39.30
C PRO A 768 -1.40 4.89 38.08
N GLY A 769 -2.42 5.51 37.49
CA GLY A 769 -2.30 6.32 36.28
C GLY A 769 -2.56 5.58 34.95
N ALA A 770 -2.85 4.27 34.97
CA ALA A 770 -3.22 3.51 33.76
C ALA A 770 -4.42 4.12 33.00
N ALA A 771 -5.34 4.79 33.70
CA ALA A 771 -6.47 5.47 33.07
C ALA A 771 -6.03 6.64 32.16
N LEU A 772 -4.98 7.37 32.52
CA LEU A 772 -4.44 8.46 31.69
C LEU A 772 -3.76 7.93 30.42
N LEU A 773 -3.03 6.82 30.53
CA LEU A 773 -2.38 6.17 29.39
C LEU A 773 -3.39 5.60 28.39
N LYS A 774 -4.58 5.23 28.86
CA LYS A 774 -5.70 4.72 28.06
C LYS A 774 -6.71 5.82 27.69
N ALA A 775 -6.40 7.09 27.92
CA ALA A 775 -7.28 8.17 27.52
C ALA A 775 -7.35 8.25 25.98
N PHE A 776 -8.55 8.57 25.46
CA PHE A 776 -8.74 8.79 24.04
C PHE A 776 -7.96 10.03 23.57
N THR A 777 -7.19 9.87 22.50
CA THR A 777 -6.35 10.93 21.94
C THR A 777 -6.35 10.92 20.42
N ARG A 778 -6.22 12.08 19.79
CA ARG A 778 -5.96 12.20 18.34
C ARG A 778 -4.48 12.05 17.98
N LYS A 779 -3.64 11.78 18.98
CA LYS A 779 -2.19 11.60 18.83
C LYS A 779 -1.77 10.20 19.26
N PRO A 780 -2.36 9.13 18.70
CA PRO A 780 -2.07 7.77 19.12
C PRO A 780 -0.59 7.42 18.95
N GLY A 781 0.08 7.94 17.91
CA GLY A 781 1.50 7.67 17.67
C GLY A 781 2.43 8.23 18.75
N GLU A 782 2.09 9.38 19.36
CA GLU A 782 2.87 9.92 20.49
C GLU A 782 2.80 9.02 21.72
N VAL A 783 1.59 8.51 22.05
CA VAL A 783 1.41 7.59 23.18
C VAL A 783 2.11 6.27 22.92
N VAL A 784 2.04 5.76 21.68
CA VAL A 784 2.74 4.54 21.25
C VAL A 784 4.25 4.68 21.43
N ALA A 785 4.84 5.76 20.94
CA ALA A 785 6.27 6.02 21.07
C ALA A 785 6.73 6.08 22.54
N GLN A 786 5.99 6.81 23.38
CA GLN A 786 6.31 6.93 24.82
C GLN A 786 6.24 5.58 25.53
N GLN A 787 5.18 4.79 25.27
CA GLN A 787 5.00 3.50 25.92
C GLN A 787 6.05 2.47 25.47
N LYS A 788 6.46 2.47 24.19
CA LYS A 788 7.54 1.60 23.71
C LYS A 788 8.85 1.81 24.46
N VAL A 789 9.22 3.06 24.76
CA VAL A 789 10.41 3.37 25.56
C VAL A 789 10.30 2.77 26.97
N ALA A 790 9.15 2.93 27.62
CA ALA A 790 8.92 2.37 28.95
C ALA A 790 8.95 0.83 28.95
N ILE A 791 8.30 0.19 27.98
CA ILE A 791 8.26 -1.27 27.82
C ILE A 791 9.67 -1.83 27.53
N ALA A 792 10.43 -1.16 26.67
CA ALA A 792 11.81 -1.55 26.36
C ALA A 792 12.70 -1.49 27.62
N ALA A 793 12.55 -0.45 28.45
CA ALA A 793 13.27 -0.33 29.71
C ALA A 793 12.91 -1.47 30.70
N GLN A 794 11.63 -1.82 30.81
CA GLN A 794 11.17 -2.94 31.64
C GLN A 794 11.72 -4.29 31.14
N ARG A 795 11.65 -4.55 29.83
CA ARG A 795 12.21 -5.76 29.21
C ARG A 795 13.72 -5.86 29.42
N LEU A 796 14.44 -4.76 29.28
CA LEU A 796 15.87 -4.70 29.54
C LEU A 796 16.19 -4.98 31.02
N ALA A 797 15.39 -4.47 31.95
CA ALA A 797 15.56 -4.76 33.38
C ALA A 797 15.33 -6.24 33.69
N LEU A 798 14.28 -6.86 33.13
CA LEU A 798 14.02 -8.30 33.26
C LEU A 798 15.15 -9.13 32.66
N ALA A 799 15.64 -8.78 31.47
CA ALA A 799 16.77 -9.46 30.85
C ALA A 799 18.03 -9.37 31.72
N LYS A 800 18.32 -8.20 32.30
CA LYS A 800 19.44 -8.02 33.25
C LYS A 800 19.27 -8.86 34.52
N ALA A 801 18.06 -8.95 35.06
CA ALA A 801 17.77 -9.75 36.25
C ALA A 801 17.85 -11.26 36.00
N ALA A 802 17.60 -11.72 34.76
CA ALA A 802 17.72 -13.11 34.35
C ALA A 802 19.18 -13.56 34.10
N ILE A 803 20.15 -12.64 34.06
CA ILE A 803 21.57 -12.99 33.93
C ILE A 803 22.07 -13.53 35.29
N PRO A 804 22.58 -14.78 35.35
CA PRO A 804 23.08 -15.34 36.59
C PRO A 804 24.25 -14.51 37.16
N PRO A 805 24.30 -14.25 38.48
CA PRO A 805 25.36 -13.43 39.10
C PRO A 805 26.79 -13.90 38.80
N GLY A 806 26.97 -15.20 38.50
CA GLY A 806 28.26 -15.81 38.17
C GLY A 806 28.87 -15.37 36.83
N TRP A 807 28.07 -14.85 35.90
CA TRP A 807 28.55 -14.40 34.59
C TRP A 807 29.20 -13.01 34.63
N LEU A 808 28.76 -12.14 35.55
CA LEU A 808 29.38 -10.83 35.78
C LEU A 808 30.76 -10.93 36.42
N LYS A 809 31.04 -12.00 37.18
CA LYS A 809 32.36 -12.25 37.82
C LYS A 809 33.45 -12.81 36.89
N LYS A 810 33.10 -13.26 35.67
CA LYS A 810 34.07 -13.84 34.72
C LYS A 810 34.82 -12.82 33.86
N ARG A 811 34.46 -11.53 33.92
CA ARG A 811 35.17 -10.45 33.19
C ARG A 811 36.27 -9.73 33.99
N SER A 812 36.50 -10.10 35.25
CA SER A 812 37.48 -9.45 36.13
C SER A 812 38.63 -10.38 36.57
N ARG A 813 39.03 -11.37 35.76
CA ARG A 813 40.29 -12.09 35.96
C ARG A 813 41.26 -11.76 34.82
N PRO A 814 42.43 -11.17 35.10
CA PRO A 814 43.49 -11.05 34.08
C PRO A 814 44.01 -12.44 33.74
N SER A 815 44.30 -12.65 32.46
CA SER A 815 44.88 -13.89 31.92
C SER A 815 46.27 -14.15 32.51
N PRO A 816 46.56 -15.33 33.09
CA PRO A 816 47.91 -15.71 33.42
C PRO A 816 48.53 -16.51 32.26
N HIS A 817 49.01 -15.81 31.24
CA HIS A 817 50.02 -16.36 30.34
C HIS A 817 51.01 -15.25 29.96
N ASN A 818 51.94 -15.02 30.86
CA ASN A 818 53.27 -14.49 30.57
C ASN A 818 54.20 -14.98 31.69
N GLN A 819 54.83 -16.13 31.46
CA GLN A 819 56.12 -16.56 32.05
C GLN A 819 56.44 -17.96 31.51
N GLY A 820 57.59 -18.07 30.82
CA GLY A 820 58.10 -19.28 30.18
C GLY A 820 58.69 -18.96 28.83
#